data_AF-A0A850MNA9-F1
#
_entry.id   AF-A0A850MNA9-F1
#
_cell.length_a   1.000
_cell.length_b   1.000
_cell.length_c   1.000
_cell.angle_alpha   90.00
_cell.angle_beta   90.00
_cell.angle_gamma   90.00
#
_symmetry.space_group_name_H-M   'P 1'
#
loop_
_entity.id
_entity.type
_entity.pdbx_description
1 polymer ?
#
loop_
_entity_poly.entity_id
_entity_poly.type
_entity_poly.pdbx_seq_one_letter_code
_entity_poly.pdbx_strand_id
1 'polypeptide(L)'
;MYDAGQAVTQATWSTIVIRDPLLFILTAPELLILNVSNPLAPTKLSSVPGSYLTGVAVQGDLVYLGDQFQTSVLNISNPALPVGIHVNTSYWSPRLSIEDDLLYLSGYFGAYGFHIANISDPTNIAHIASYSPTTGGSVRTFVVDAGLAYICSDPKLDIVNVSDPFNPELLGDSAFGAWISDLTVQGNYIYAAYSVEGFKIISIDEDTDFDGIIDYREVYEFNTNPTSADSDQDGIPDGAELNTYNTNPLDVDSDSDGLSDGSEILTYGTDPKTNDTDTDGIYDQEEVLYGVDGYITDPNLADTDGDGIDDLEELLLGIDTFITNPISNDTDGDGMADGWEVQYNLTPTSGLDASQDPDGDKVTNLQEFGITSNPTTAFDNDSDLMADDWELFYLIDNPLADNDSDNLNALEEFTAGTNPLSNDTDADLMDDYWEVTYGCNPLINDALGDLDNDDLINLQEYYIGTNPSVSDTDGDGFKDGLEVSSGTDPLDKTDHPPNIYLIIIMVIIIVGVIAALLYLRATGRIWRKAPINVFISHAIPDYETHKVKELAEHISHKKPVNRSFHCEEDLQFNIDEWMEQTVPLSQIMIFIATENSLKSKDCAKELRLARKNNLFVVPLKDIKLPWEKLSKLKLSRELGFNYNLADHSKAFEDVSTYIDKFKADLDKLYVELRKSKTVSIQMLERSLDLSENQIRKLINTLERNNQVKGAWSIDNHYYISENEVNHRVKSINELHLTDSIEEILKKAELHPDYKGRVEEILKSKQKTKIKNQEAASLDAMKIKGKPKAKN
;
A
#
# COMPACT_ATOMS: atom_id res chain seq x y z
N MET A 1 61.22 -8.09 -10.47
CA MET A 1 62.60 -7.65 -10.19
C MET A 1 62.89 -6.44 -11.06
N TYR A 2 63.39 -5.34 -10.48
CA TYR A 2 63.78 -4.13 -11.20
C TYR A 2 65.18 -3.76 -10.69
N ASP A 3 66.23 -4.25 -11.36
CA ASP A 3 67.62 -3.96 -10.98
C ASP A 3 68.05 -2.63 -11.60
N ALA A 4 67.61 -1.53 -10.96
CA ALA A 4 67.98 -0.17 -11.33
C ALA A 4 69.43 0.09 -10.88
N GLY A 5 70.38 -0.29 -11.73
CA GLY A 5 71.80 -0.01 -11.53
C GLY A 5 72.05 1.48 -11.25
N GLN A 6 72.48 1.78 -10.02
CA GLN A 6 72.62 3.10 -9.39
C GLN A 6 71.36 3.65 -8.69
N ALA A 7 71.34 3.46 -7.36
CA ALA A 7 70.70 4.30 -6.36
C ALA A 7 69.16 4.44 -6.38
N VAL A 8 68.48 3.34 -6.06
CA VAL A 8 67.37 3.43 -5.07
C VAL A 8 67.95 3.04 -3.71
N THR A 9 68.01 3.99 -2.79
CA THR A 9 68.45 3.75 -1.39
C THR A 9 67.43 2.90 -0.63
N GLN A 10 67.83 2.34 0.51
CA GLN A 10 66.97 1.52 1.39
C GLN A 10 65.75 2.32 1.90
N ALA A 11 64.66 2.35 1.11
CA ALA A 11 63.36 2.88 1.50
C ALA A 11 62.58 1.77 2.22
N THR A 12 62.14 2.04 3.45
CA THR A 12 61.47 1.04 4.31
C THR A 12 59.96 0.94 4.09
N TRP A 13 59.39 1.83 3.27
CA TRP A 13 57.97 1.89 2.93
C TRP A 13 57.88 2.19 1.42
N SER A 14 57.19 1.34 0.65
CA SER A 14 57.01 1.55 -0.79
C SER A 14 55.61 1.14 -1.27
N THR A 15 54.69 2.10 -1.28
CA THR A 15 53.43 1.98 -2.02
C THR A 15 53.70 2.12 -3.53
N ILE A 16 53.01 1.31 -4.33
CA ILE A 16 53.10 1.31 -5.79
C ILE A 16 51.69 1.45 -6.35
N VAL A 17 51.49 2.36 -7.30
CA VAL A 17 50.21 2.54 -8.03
C VAL A 17 50.48 2.55 -9.53
N ILE A 18 49.57 1.97 -10.30
CA ILE A 18 49.65 1.85 -11.77
C ILE A 18 48.47 2.56 -12.40
N ARG A 19 48.75 3.47 -13.35
CA ARG A 19 47.75 4.12 -14.22
C ARG A 19 48.27 4.03 -15.66
N ASP A 20 48.08 2.88 -16.29
CA ASP A 20 48.74 2.50 -17.55
C ASP A 20 48.78 3.66 -18.58
N PRO A 21 49.95 4.05 -19.14
CA PRO A 21 51.27 3.45 -18.99
C PRO A 21 52.19 4.14 -17.96
N LEU A 22 51.62 4.71 -16.89
CA LEU A 22 52.38 5.33 -15.80
C LEU A 22 52.46 4.40 -14.58
N LEU A 23 53.63 4.36 -13.96
CA LEU A 23 53.93 3.65 -12.72
C LEU A 23 54.44 4.66 -11.69
N PHE A 24 53.76 4.72 -10.56
CA PHE A 24 54.05 5.60 -9.43
C PHE A 24 54.67 4.75 -8.32
N ILE A 25 55.91 5.07 -7.94
CA ILE A 25 56.58 4.38 -6.83
C ILE A 25 56.89 5.43 -5.76
N LEU A 26 56.29 5.25 -4.59
CA LEU A 26 56.56 6.09 -3.43
C LEU A 26 57.82 5.55 -2.73
N THR A 27 58.93 6.29 -2.83
CA THR A 27 60.22 5.94 -2.23
C THR A 27 60.62 7.02 -1.24
N ALA A 28 60.05 6.98 -0.03
CA ALA A 28 60.21 8.03 0.97
C ALA A 28 61.69 8.48 1.09
N PRO A 29 62.04 9.74 0.72
CA PRO A 29 61.16 10.92 0.65
C PRO A 29 60.56 11.31 -0.72
N GLU A 30 60.90 10.69 -1.86
CA GLU A 30 60.40 11.11 -3.19
C GLU A 30 59.36 10.18 -3.82
N LEU A 31 58.43 10.76 -4.58
CA LEU A 31 57.60 10.05 -5.55
C LEU A 31 58.36 9.90 -6.88
N LEU A 32 58.58 8.68 -7.35
CA LEU A 32 59.05 8.38 -8.69
C LEU A 32 57.86 8.26 -9.65
N ILE A 33 57.95 8.91 -10.81
CA ILE A 33 57.01 8.69 -11.93
C ILE A 33 57.77 8.06 -13.09
N LEU A 34 57.36 6.86 -13.49
CA LEU A 34 57.96 6.06 -14.54
C LEU A 34 56.95 5.82 -15.68
N ASN A 35 57.42 5.80 -16.93
CA ASN A 35 56.67 5.25 -18.06
C ASN A 35 56.99 3.75 -18.21
N VAL A 36 55.95 2.93 -18.25
CA VAL A 36 55.99 1.46 -18.36
C VAL A 36 55.35 0.91 -19.65
N SER A 37 55.11 1.74 -20.67
CA SER A 37 54.61 1.31 -22.01
C SER A 37 55.43 0.17 -22.63
N ASN A 38 56.69 0.02 -22.21
CA ASN A 38 57.45 -1.20 -22.36
C ASN A 38 57.89 -1.69 -20.96
N PRO A 39 57.26 -2.73 -20.38
CA PRO A 39 57.60 -3.23 -19.04
C PRO A 39 58.99 -3.89 -18.98
N LEU A 40 59.62 -4.17 -20.13
CA LEU A 40 61.01 -4.65 -20.21
C LEU A 40 62.04 -3.52 -20.32
N ALA A 41 61.61 -2.28 -20.59
CA ALA A 41 62.47 -1.10 -20.65
C ALA A 41 61.76 0.16 -20.06
N PRO A 42 61.34 0.12 -18.79
CA PRO A 42 60.70 1.25 -18.11
C PRO A 42 61.65 2.45 -17.96
N THR A 43 61.10 3.67 -18.02
CA THR A 43 61.88 4.92 -18.07
C THR A 43 61.41 5.95 -17.03
N LYS A 44 62.33 6.59 -16.29
CA LYS A 44 61.98 7.65 -15.32
C LYS A 44 61.62 8.93 -16.08
N LEU A 45 60.42 9.46 -15.79
CA LEU A 45 59.91 10.71 -16.36
C LEU A 45 60.24 11.90 -15.46
N SER A 46 60.00 11.76 -14.17
CA SER A 46 60.29 12.77 -13.14
C SER A 46 60.46 12.11 -11.77
N SER A 47 60.83 12.90 -10.77
CA SER A 47 60.47 12.64 -9.38
C SER A 47 60.09 13.91 -8.65
N VAL A 48 59.28 13.75 -7.60
CA VAL A 48 58.74 14.85 -6.79
C VAL A 48 59.12 14.60 -5.34
N PRO A 49 59.96 15.46 -4.72
CA PRO A 49 60.34 15.31 -3.31
C PRO A 49 59.19 15.74 -2.38
N GLY A 50 58.93 14.96 -1.33
CA GLY A 50 58.02 15.29 -0.23
C GLY A 50 58.69 15.14 1.14
N SER A 51 57.95 15.38 2.22
CA SER A 51 58.45 15.39 3.60
C SER A 51 57.90 14.20 4.40
N TYR A 52 58.43 13.01 4.11
CA TYR A 52 57.85 11.72 4.53
C TYR A 52 56.47 11.48 3.91
N LEU A 53 56.48 11.24 2.60
CA LEU A 53 55.32 10.67 1.91
C LEU A 53 55.01 9.27 2.47
N THR A 54 53.74 8.97 2.71
CA THR A 54 53.27 7.71 3.32
C THR A 54 52.27 6.94 2.48
N GLY A 55 51.48 7.63 1.66
CA GLY A 55 50.49 7.01 0.76
C GLY A 55 50.34 7.78 -0.55
N VAL A 56 49.89 7.09 -1.60
CA VAL A 56 49.61 7.67 -2.93
C VAL A 56 48.36 7.04 -3.53
N ALA A 57 47.50 7.87 -4.12
CA ALA A 57 46.35 7.46 -4.94
C ALA A 57 46.31 8.32 -6.22
N VAL A 58 45.66 7.83 -7.29
CA VAL A 58 45.69 8.48 -8.62
C VAL A 58 44.31 8.41 -9.27
N GLN A 59 43.77 9.56 -9.66
CA GLN A 59 42.45 9.70 -10.29
C GLN A 59 42.60 10.64 -11.50
N GLY A 60 42.36 10.13 -12.71
CA GLY A 60 42.64 10.89 -13.94
C GLY A 60 44.08 11.42 -13.95
N ASP A 61 44.25 12.70 -14.29
CA ASP A 61 45.54 13.43 -14.27
C ASP A 61 45.89 14.07 -12.91
N LEU A 62 45.33 13.57 -11.81
CA LEU A 62 45.65 14.00 -10.44
C LEU A 62 46.29 12.86 -9.64
N VAL A 63 47.33 13.20 -8.88
CA VAL A 63 47.97 12.33 -7.88
C VAL A 63 47.75 12.93 -6.50
N TYR A 64 47.12 12.17 -5.62
CA TYR A 64 46.89 12.51 -4.22
C TYR A 64 48.00 11.84 -3.38
N LEU A 65 48.68 12.63 -2.54
CA LEU A 65 49.81 12.20 -1.73
C LEU A 65 49.57 12.51 -0.26
N GLY A 66 49.66 11.48 0.58
CA GLY A 66 49.75 11.66 2.03
C GLY A 66 51.18 12.01 2.42
N ASP A 67 51.37 13.18 3.02
CA ASP A 67 52.59 13.62 3.73
C ASP A 67 52.32 13.60 5.24
N GLN A 68 53.36 13.66 6.09
CA GLN A 68 53.21 13.56 7.56
C GLN A 68 52.34 14.65 8.21
N PHE A 69 52.04 15.75 7.49
CA PHE A 69 51.25 16.87 8.00
C PHE A 69 49.97 17.17 7.21
N GLN A 70 49.86 16.70 5.97
CA GLN A 70 48.75 17.07 5.08
C GLN A 70 48.61 16.09 3.90
N THR A 71 47.40 16.00 3.35
CA THR A 71 47.22 15.51 1.99
C THR A 71 47.57 16.64 1.00
N SER A 72 48.29 16.30 -0.06
CA SER A 72 48.74 17.21 -1.12
C SER A 72 48.40 16.64 -2.50
N VAL A 73 48.14 17.49 -3.50
CA VAL A 73 47.69 17.06 -4.83
C VAL A 73 48.63 17.59 -5.91
N LEU A 74 49.00 16.73 -6.85
CA LEU A 74 49.80 17.07 -8.02
C LEU A 74 48.96 16.89 -9.29
N ASN A 75 48.93 17.90 -10.16
CA ASN A 75 48.51 17.71 -11.54
C ASN A 75 49.65 17.07 -12.35
N ILE A 76 49.33 16.01 -13.07
CA ILE A 76 50.25 15.22 -13.91
C ILE A 76 49.83 15.19 -15.39
N SER A 77 49.06 16.16 -15.88
CA SER A 77 48.76 16.28 -17.32
C SER A 77 50.03 16.47 -18.19
N ASN A 78 51.16 16.81 -17.57
CA ASN A 78 52.49 16.49 -18.06
C ASN A 78 53.24 15.63 -17.03
N PRO A 79 53.29 14.29 -17.17
CA PRO A 79 53.96 13.41 -16.21
C PRO A 79 55.48 13.62 -16.06
N ALA A 80 56.13 14.33 -17.00
CA ALA A 80 57.54 14.70 -16.91
C ALA A 80 57.77 16.06 -16.21
N LEU A 81 56.70 16.82 -15.92
CA LEU A 81 56.74 18.05 -15.14
C LEU A 81 55.46 18.19 -14.29
N PRO A 82 55.32 17.39 -13.21
CA PRO A 82 54.18 17.52 -12.28
C PRO A 82 54.10 18.91 -11.66
N VAL A 83 52.88 19.40 -11.45
CA VAL A 83 52.62 20.73 -10.87
C VAL A 83 51.78 20.57 -9.60
N GLY A 84 52.32 21.02 -8.46
CA GLY A 84 51.58 21.01 -7.19
C GLY A 84 50.39 21.96 -7.21
N ILE A 85 49.23 21.47 -6.77
CA ILE A 85 48.04 22.26 -6.47
C ILE A 85 48.11 22.69 -5.00
N HIS A 86 47.75 23.94 -4.71
CA HIS A 86 47.55 24.35 -3.31
C HIS A 86 46.19 23.83 -2.83
N VAL A 87 46.21 22.98 -1.80
CA VAL A 87 45.00 22.35 -1.25
C VAL A 87 44.87 22.68 0.22
N ASN A 88 43.68 23.08 0.65
CA ASN A 88 43.35 23.15 2.08
C ASN A 88 43.00 21.73 2.56
N THR A 89 43.84 21.13 3.40
CA THR A 89 43.55 19.85 4.06
C THR A 89 43.96 19.91 5.53
N SER A 90 43.42 19.01 6.35
CA SER A 90 43.79 18.86 7.78
C SER A 90 43.85 17.38 8.18
N TYR A 91 44.02 16.49 7.20
CA TYR A 91 43.91 15.04 7.32
C TYR A 91 45.21 14.38 6.89
N TRP A 92 45.68 13.45 7.72
CA TRP A 92 46.96 12.73 7.60
C TRP A 92 46.70 11.24 7.45
N SER A 93 47.34 10.60 6.45
CA SER A 93 47.02 9.22 6.10
C SER A 93 48.20 8.36 5.61
N PRO A 94 48.42 7.17 6.23
CA PRO A 94 49.35 6.17 5.72
C PRO A 94 48.79 5.29 4.59
N ARG A 95 47.46 5.32 4.35
CA ARG A 95 46.80 4.68 3.19
C ARG A 95 45.73 5.60 2.62
N LEU A 96 45.63 5.59 1.29
CA LEU A 96 44.67 6.34 0.47
C LEU A 96 44.09 5.38 -0.58
N SER A 97 42.79 5.42 -0.81
CA SER A 97 42.12 4.83 -1.97
C SER A 97 41.14 5.83 -2.57
N ILE A 98 40.78 5.68 -3.84
CA ILE A 98 39.81 6.52 -4.54
C ILE A 98 38.82 5.65 -5.29
N GLU A 99 37.52 5.92 -5.08
CA GLU A 99 36.42 5.36 -5.86
C GLU A 99 35.53 6.55 -6.29
N ASP A 100 35.24 6.65 -7.59
CA ASP A 100 34.62 7.81 -8.23
C ASP A 100 35.20 9.17 -7.75
N ASP A 101 34.41 9.95 -7.01
CA ASP A 101 34.71 11.30 -6.48
C ASP A 101 34.99 11.31 -4.96
N LEU A 102 35.23 10.13 -4.38
CA LEU A 102 35.51 9.91 -2.95
C LEU A 102 36.95 9.48 -2.72
N LEU A 103 37.61 10.13 -1.76
CA LEU A 103 38.89 9.75 -1.20
C LEU A 103 38.66 9.06 0.14
N TYR A 104 38.96 7.77 0.19
CA TYR A 104 39.00 6.98 1.41
C TYR A 104 40.41 7.03 1.99
N LEU A 105 40.53 7.28 3.29
CA LEU A 105 41.81 7.59 3.89
C LEU A 105 41.89 7.14 5.36
N SER A 106 42.98 6.45 5.72
CA SER A 106 43.19 6.02 7.11
C SER A 106 43.70 7.17 7.97
N GLY A 107 43.32 7.18 9.24
CA GLY A 107 43.65 8.22 10.20
C GLY A 107 44.76 7.82 11.19
N TYR A 108 45.59 8.78 11.59
CA TYR A 108 46.73 8.60 12.50
C TYR A 108 46.89 9.83 13.43
N PHE A 109 47.72 9.76 14.49
CA PHE A 109 47.69 10.61 15.73
C PHE A 109 46.60 11.70 15.82
N GLY A 110 45.60 11.47 16.68
CA GLY A 110 44.62 12.50 17.05
C GLY A 110 43.44 12.63 16.09
N ALA A 111 43.54 12.06 14.89
CA ALA A 111 42.42 11.83 13.98
C ALA A 111 42.40 10.33 13.58
N TYR A 112 42.33 9.43 14.56
CA TYR A 112 42.28 7.97 14.33
C TYR A 112 41.01 7.52 13.59
N GLY A 113 40.96 6.26 13.17
CA GLY A 113 39.84 5.66 12.43
C GLY A 113 40.00 5.68 10.90
N PHE A 114 38.90 5.41 10.21
CA PHE A 114 38.75 5.47 8.76
C PHE A 114 37.96 6.73 8.39
N HIS A 115 38.34 7.43 7.32
CA HIS A 115 37.73 8.71 6.95
C HIS A 115 37.35 8.73 5.47
N ILE A 116 36.27 9.43 5.17
CA ILE A 116 35.75 9.63 3.80
C ILE A 116 35.76 11.13 3.50
N ALA A 117 36.28 11.51 2.33
CA ALA A 117 36.30 12.90 1.87
C ALA A 117 35.89 13.01 0.39
N ASN A 118 35.14 14.06 0.05
CA ASN A 118 34.84 14.43 -1.33
C ASN A 118 36.05 15.11 -1.97
N ILE A 119 36.35 14.72 -3.22
CA ILE A 119 37.44 15.27 -4.03
C ILE A 119 36.97 15.86 -5.38
N SER A 120 35.67 16.12 -5.55
CA SER A 120 35.09 16.77 -6.74
C SER A 120 35.68 18.17 -7.01
N ASP A 121 36.21 18.85 -5.97
CA ASP A 121 37.09 20.02 -6.10
C ASP A 121 38.52 19.65 -5.63
N PRO A 122 39.50 19.48 -6.54
CA PRO A 122 40.86 19.09 -6.18
C PRO A 122 41.68 20.22 -5.50
N THR A 123 41.09 21.40 -5.29
CA THR A 123 41.67 22.49 -4.47
C THR A 123 41.13 22.49 -3.03
N ASN A 124 40.05 21.76 -2.76
CA ASN A 124 39.37 21.72 -1.46
C ASN A 124 38.81 20.32 -1.17
N ILE A 125 39.65 19.45 -0.60
CA ILE A 125 39.26 18.11 -0.16
C ILE A 125 38.35 18.26 1.08
N ALA A 126 37.07 17.97 0.92
CA ALA A 126 36.05 18.20 1.94
C ALA A 126 35.72 16.89 2.67
N HIS A 127 36.00 16.82 3.97
CA HIS A 127 35.64 15.68 4.81
C HIS A 127 34.10 15.49 4.89
N ILE A 128 33.67 14.22 4.83
CA ILE A 128 32.26 13.81 4.86
C ILE A 128 31.95 13.13 6.19
N ALA A 129 32.64 12.01 6.47
CA ALA A 129 32.37 11.15 7.61
C ALA A 129 33.65 10.46 8.14
N SER A 130 33.56 9.93 9.36
CA SER A 130 34.60 9.13 10.00
C SER A 130 33.99 7.91 10.65
N TYR A 131 34.52 6.73 10.34
CA TYR A 131 34.21 5.47 11.00
C TYR A 131 35.29 5.17 12.06
N SER A 132 34.86 4.79 13.26
CA SER A 132 35.76 4.37 14.34
C SER A 132 35.74 2.84 14.44
N PRO A 133 36.86 2.15 14.13
CA PRO A 133 36.88 0.69 14.13
C PRO A 133 36.61 0.06 15.49
N THR A 134 36.05 -1.15 15.49
CA THR A 134 35.54 -1.86 16.67
C THR A 134 36.58 -2.06 17.76
N THR A 135 37.85 -2.28 17.39
CA THR A 135 38.98 -2.45 18.32
C THR A 135 39.51 -1.13 18.89
N GLY A 136 39.08 0.01 18.37
CA GLY A 136 39.46 1.35 18.83
C GLY A 136 40.93 1.68 18.56
N GLY A 137 41.30 1.92 17.29
CA GLY A 137 42.72 2.11 16.94
C GLY A 137 43.02 2.85 15.63
N SER A 138 44.29 2.71 15.21
CA SER A 138 44.78 3.20 13.92
C SER A 138 44.44 2.18 12.84
N VAL A 139 43.78 2.61 11.76
CA VAL A 139 43.55 1.73 10.59
C VAL A 139 44.89 1.47 9.91
N ARG A 140 45.25 0.19 9.81
CA ARG A 140 46.58 -0.25 9.35
C ARG A 140 46.64 -0.47 7.85
N THR A 141 45.63 -1.13 7.32
CA THR A 141 45.33 -1.22 5.89
C THR A 141 43.82 -1.27 5.70
N PHE A 142 43.34 -0.99 4.50
CA PHE A 142 41.96 -1.18 4.09
C PHE A 142 41.89 -1.34 2.57
N VAL A 143 40.81 -1.96 2.09
CA VAL A 143 40.37 -1.83 0.70
C VAL A 143 38.92 -1.37 0.68
N VAL A 144 38.53 -0.68 -0.38
CA VAL A 144 37.12 -0.40 -0.69
C VAL A 144 36.86 -0.98 -2.08
N ASP A 145 35.78 -1.75 -2.22
CA ASP A 145 35.33 -2.34 -3.48
C ASP A 145 33.80 -2.33 -3.50
N ALA A 146 33.21 -1.78 -4.57
CA ALA A 146 31.76 -1.75 -4.82
C ALA A 146 30.90 -1.22 -3.64
N GLY A 147 31.40 -0.22 -2.89
CA GLY A 147 30.69 0.36 -1.74
C GLY A 147 30.84 -0.41 -0.42
N LEU A 148 31.66 -1.45 -0.35
CA LEU A 148 32.08 -2.11 0.90
C LEU A 148 33.53 -1.77 1.23
N ALA A 149 33.79 -1.34 2.48
CA ALA A 149 35.11 -1.06 3.02
C ALA A 149 35.52 -2.15 4.02
N TYR A 150 36.61 -2.84 3.72
CA TYR A 150 37.20 -3.89 4.57
C TYR A 150 38.37 -3.26 5.32
N ILE A 151 38.16 -2.95 6.60
CA ILE A 151 38.99 -2.04 7.40
C ILE A 151 39.74 -2.84 8.45
N CYS A 152 41.08 -2.93 8.34
CA CYS A 152 41.88 -3.66 9.32
C CYS A 152 42.40 -2.73 10.43
N SER A 153 42.05 -3.09 11.66
CA SER A 153 42.48 -2.47 12.92
C SER A 153 42.82 -3.58 13.90
N ASP A 154 44.12 -3.91 13.99
CA ASP A 154 44.61 -5.15 14.60
C ASP A 154 43.98 -5.43 15.99
N PRO A 155 43.47 -6.66 16.27
CA PRO A 155 43.55 -7.87 15.45
C PRO A 155 42.35 -8.11 14.52
N LYS A 156 41.38 -7.17 14.41
CA LYS A 156 40.14 -7.39 13.66
C LYS A 156 40.16 -6.84 12.24
N LEU A 157 39.27 -7.39 11.41
CA LEU A 157 38.82 -6.80 10.16
C LEU A 157 37.33 -6.46 10.28
N ASP A 158 37.01 -5.17 10.26
CA ASP A 158 35.64 -4.67 10.22
C ASP A 158 35.19 -4.63 8.75
N ILE A 159 34.01 -5.15 8.45
CA ILE A 159 33.36 -5.05 7.13
C ILE A 159 32.29 -3.96 7.24
N VAL A 160 32.48 -2.86 6.50
CA VAL A 160 31.68 -1.64 6.65
C VAL A 160 31.05 -1.24 5.33
N ASN A 161 29.72 -1.09 5.30
CA ASN A 161 29.01 -0.49 4.19
C ASN A 161 29.34 1.01 4.12
N VAL A 162 29.88 1.46 2.99
CA VAL A 162 30.20 2.87 2.70
C VAL A 162 29.44 3.41 1.48
N SER A 163 28.42 2.67 1.02
CA SER A 163 27.54 3.07 -0.09
C SER A 163 26.79 4.37 0.18
N ASP A 164 26.50 4.67 1.45
CA ASP A 164 26.25 6.04 1.91
C ASP A 164 27.54 6.62 2.55
N PRO A 165 28.28 7.51 1.87
CA PRO A 165 29.50 8.08 2.42
C PRO A 165 29.27 9.04 3.59
N PHE A 166 28.02 9.40 3.91
CA PHE A 166 27.66 10.18 5.10
C PHE A 166 27.44 9.31 6.34
N ASN A 167 27.02 8.05 6.17
CA ASN A 167 26.66 7.14 7.26
C ASN A 167 27.29 5.74 7.08
N PRO A 168 28.60 5.58 7.34
CA PRO A 168 29.25 4.26 7.30
C PRO A 168 28.68 3.31 8.36
N GLU A 169 28.26 2.12 7.94
CA GLU A 169 27.55 1.13 8.77
C GLU A 169 28.33 -0.18 8.88
N LEU A 170 28.53 -0.68 10.10
CA LEU A 170 29.21 -1.96 10.35
C LEU A 170 28.28 -3.13 10.00
N LEU A 171 28.72 -4.01 9.11
CA LEU A 171 28.04 -5.26 8.77
C LEU A 171 28.53 -6.45 9.61
N GLY A 172 29.78 -6.42 10.09
CA GLY A 172 30.35 -7.41 11.00
C GLY A 172 31.86 -7.23 11.20
N ASP A 173 32.41 -7.72 12.33
CA ASP A 173 33.82 -7.57 12.68
C ASP A 173 34.51 -8.87 13.13
N SER A 174 35.49 -9.30 12.33
CA SER A 174 36.04 -10.66 12.34
C SER A 174 37.39 -10.74 13.07
N ALA A 175 37.56 -11.76 13.92
CA ALA A 175 38.73 -11.92 14.79
C ALA A 175 39.78 -12.90 14.24
N PHE A 176 40.47 -12.52 13.17
CA PHE A 176 41.47 -13.36 12.48
C PHE A 176 42.79 -13.66 13.25
N GLY A 177 42.86 -13.35 14.55
CA GLY A 177 43.93 -13.73 15.47
C GLY A 177 45.30 -13.07 15.26
N ALA A 178 45.59 -12.52 14.08
CA ALA A 178 46.92 -12.08 13.69
C ALA A 178 46.94 -10.79 12.83
N TRP A 179 48.11 -10.17 12.81
CA TRP A 179 48.37 -8.82 12.29
C TRP A 179 48.41 -8.75 10.74
N ILE A 180 47.27 -8.53 10.09
CA ILE A 180 47.16 -8.30 8.63
C ILE A 180 47.95 -7.05 8.21
N SER A 181 48.90 -7.24 7.30
CA SER A 181 49.87 -6.22 6.87
C SER A 181 49.50 -5.55 5.56
N ASP A 182 48.82 -6.27 4.67
CA ASP A 182 48.07 -5.71 3.53
C ASP A 182 46.95 -6.69 3.16
N LEU A 183 45.90 -6.20 2.49
CA LEU A 183 44.80 -7.01 1.99
C LEU A 183 44.27 -6.46 0.65
N THR A 184 43.64 -7.33 -0.13
CA THR A 184 42.86 -6.96 -1.32
C THR A 184 41.65 -7.88 -1.46
N VAL A 185 40.58 -7.39 -2.08
CA VAL A 185 39.38 -8.17 -2.40
C VAL A 185 39.33 -8.41 -3.91
N GLN A 186 38.74 -9.54 -4.32
CA GLN A 186 38.42 -9.82 -5.72
C GLN A 186 37.22 -10.78 -5.80
N GLY A 187 36.02 -10.23 -5.95
CA GLY A 187 34.78 -10.98 -5.75
C GLY A 187 34.63 -11.38 -4.28
N ASN A 188 33.99 -12.53 -4.01
CA ASN A 188 33.66 -13.02 -2.68
C ASN A 188 34.87 -13.52 -1.85
N TYR A 189 36.09 -13.08 -2.18
CA TYR A 189 37.34 -13.52 -1.53
C TYR A 189 38.21 -12.35 -1.07
N ILE A 190 38.60 -12.39 0.21
CA ILE A 190 39.59 -11.51 0.82
C ILE A 190 40.96 -12.20 0.81
N TYR A 191 41.92 -11.58 0.14
CA TYR A 191 43.31 -12.04 0.05
C TYR A 191 44.18 -11.25 1.03
N ALA A 192 44.50 -11.85 2.18
CA ALA A 192 45.12 -11.17 3.31
C ALA A 192 46.55 -11.66 3.59
N ALA A 193 47.49 -10.72 3.68
CA ALA A 193 48.91 -10.98 3.95
C ALA A 193 49.25 -10.68 5.42
N TYR A 194 49.51 -11.72 6.21
CA TYR A 194 49.76 -11.65 7.65
C TYR A 194 51.25 -11.47 7.96
N SER A 195 51.56 -10.67 8.99
CA SER A 195 52.96 -10.38 9.36
C SER A 195 53.76 -11.60 9.83
N VAL A 196 53.07 -12.62 10.36
CA VAL A 196 53.67 -13.85 10.92
C VAL A 196 53.09 -15.15 10.36
N GLU A 197 51.87 -15.14 9.80
CA GLU A 197 51.18 -16.35 9.32
C GLU A 197 51.26 -16.56 7.80
N GLY A 198 51.86 -15.62 7.06
CA GLY A 198 52.00 -15.71 5.61
C GLY A 198 50.81 -15.12 4.85
N PHE A 199 50.03 -15.94 4.16
CA PHE A 199 48.97 -15.49 3.26
C PHE A 199 47.74 -16.40 3.40
N LYS A 200 46.57 -15.82 3.63
CA LYS A 200 45.28 -16.53 3.66
C LYS A 200 44.37 -15.97 2.56
N ILE A 201 43.49 -16.85 2.07
CA ILE A 201 42.31 -16.49 1.29
C ILE A 201 41.14 -16.80 2.21
N ILE A 202 40.19 -15.88 2.30
CA ILE A 202 39.00 -15.97 3.18
C ILE A 202 37.79 -15.78 2.27
N SER A 203 36.85 -16.73 2.28
CA SER A 203 35.54 -16.54 1.67
C SER A 203 34.68 -15.60 2.52
N ILE A 204 33.75 -14.90 1.87
CA ILE A 204 32.80 -14.00 2.54
C ILE A 204 31.46 -14.72 2.79
N ASP A 205 31.17 -15.79 2.04
CA ASP A 205 29.89 -16.50 2.00
C ASP A 205 30.09 -18.03 1.97
N GLU A 206 30.96 -18.58 2.84
CA GLU A 206 31.09 -20.04 3.05
C GLU A 206 30.10 -20.52 4.13
N ASP A 207 29.41 -21.60 3.78
CA ASP A 207 28.45 -22.41 4.52
C ASP A 207 28.83 -23.86 4.14
N THR A 208 29.29 -24.64 5.11
CA THR A 208 30.07 -25.86 4.87
C THR A 208 29.26 -27.16 4.95
N ASP A 209 28.18 -27.19 5.73
CA ASP A 209 27.29 -28.35 5.91
C ASP A 209 25.83 -28.11 5.51
N PHE A 210 25.47 -26.87 5.15
CA PHE A 210 24.20 -26.47 4.52
C PHE A 210 22.99 -26.44 5.45
N ASP A 211 23.19 -26.05 6.70
CA ASP A 211 22.14 -25.82 7.71
C ASP A 211 21.36 -24.49 7.49
N GLY A 212 22.03 -23.47 6.94
CA GLY A 212 21.50 -22.12 6.72
C GLY A 212 22.22 -20.99 7.49
N ILE A 213 23.19 -21.32 8.34
CA ILE A 213 24.18 -20.39 8.90
C ILE A 213 25.40 -20.34 7.95
N ILE A 214 26.29 -19.37 8.15
CA ILE A 214 27.60 -19.34 7.48
C ILE A 214 28.70 -19.64 8.51
N ASP A 215 29.77 -20.33 8.10
CA ASP A 215 30.92 -20.75 8.92
C ASP A 215 31.40 -19.65 9.90
N TYR A 216 31.33 -18.40 9.43
CA TYR A 216 31.70 -17.21 10.18
C TYR A 216 30.80 -16.93 11.39
N ARG A 217 29.47 -17.03 11.25
CA ARG A 217 28.53 -16.77 12.36
C ARG A 217 28.53 -17.92 13.36
N GLU A 218 28.65 -19.14 12.88
CA GLU A 218 28.81 -20.30 13.75
C GLU A 218 30.00 -20.13 14.70
N VAL A 219 31.20 -19.91 14.16
CA VAL A 219 32.45 -19.85 14.95
C VAL A 219 32.55 -18.61 15.86
N TYR A 220 31.87 -17.51 15.53
CA TYR A 220 32.07 -16.21 16.21
C TYR A 220 30.82 -15.57 16.85
N GLU A 221 29.61 -16.05 16.55
CA GLU A 221 28.33 -15.54 17.07
C GLU A 221 27.63 -16.60 17.94
N PHE A 222 27.46 -17.82 17.42
CA PHE A 222 26.68 -18.88 18.08
C PHE A 222 27.53 -19.90 18.85
N ASN A 223 28.77 -20.16 18.41
CA ASN A 223 29.69 -21.20 18.88
C ASN A 223 29.32 -22.64 18.47
N THR A 224 28.47 -22.77 17.44
CA THR A 224 28.14 -24.02 16.74
C THR A 224 29.30 -24.56 15.89
N ASN A 225 29.13 -25.72 15.27
CA ASN A 225 30.19 -26.46 14.59
C ASN A 225 30.05 -26.47 13.05
N PRO A 226 30.88 -25.72 12.28
CA PRO A 226 30.78 -25.53 10.82
C PRO A 226 31.25 -26.74 9.99
N THR A 227 30.95 -27.94 10.47
CA THR A 227 31.11 -29.23 9.80
C THR A 227 30.06 -30.27 10.24
N SER A 228 29.05 -29.84 11.00
CA SER A 228 27.95 -30.63 11.53
C SER A 228 26.74 -29.71 11.66
N ALA A 229 25.85 -29.77 10.66
CA ALA A 229 24.63 -28.96 10.56
C ALA A 229 23.64 -29.10 11.74
N ASP A 230 23.97 -29.97 12.69
CA ASP A 230 23.30 -30.35 13.93
C ASP A 230 24.46 -30.53 14.93
N SER A 231 24.54 -29.66 15.93
CA SER A 231 25.70 -29.51 16.82
C SER A 231 25.64 -30.35 18.10
N ASP A 232 24.46 -30.54 18.70
CA ASP A 232 24.29 -31.32 19.94
C ASP A 232 23.72 -32.74 19.74
N GLN A 233 23.19 -33.04 18.54
CA GLN A 233 22.62 -34.33 18.09
C GLN A 233 21.23 -34.67 18.65
N ASP A 234 20.37 -33.67 18.84
CA ASP A 234 18.94 -33.86 19.09
C ASP A 234 18.15 -34.33 17.84
N GLY A 235 18.51 -33.84 16.65
CA GLY A 235 17.90 -34.14 15.35
C GLY A 235 17.38 -32.92 14.55
N ILE A 236 17.45 -31.71 15.09
CA ILE A 236 17.17 -30.44 14.39
C ILE A 236 18.49 -29.82 13.89
N PRO A 237 18.51 -29.15 12.72
CA PRO A 237 19.66 -28.36 12.32
C PRO A 237 19.80 -27.03 13.06
N ASP A 238 21.02 -26.61 13.42
CA ASP A 238 21.32 -25.38 14.14
C ASP A 238 20.67 -24.12 13.51
N GLY A 239 20.72 -24.05 12.18
CA GLY A 239 20.11 -22.99 11.38
C GLY A 239 18.58 -23.07 11.30
N ALA A 240 17.98 -24.24 11.52
CA ALA A 240 16.53 -24.38 11.65
C ALA A 240 16.07 -23.93 13.04
N GLU A 241 16.78 -24.32 14.10
CA GLU A 241 16.57 -23.85 15.46
C GLU A 241 16.58 -22.32 15.55
N LEU A 242 17.72 -21.68 15.24
CA LEU A 242 17.89 -20.24 15.42
C LEU A 242 16.96 -19.37 14.55
N ASN A 243 16.48 -19.88 13.42
CA ASN A 243 15.63 -19.12 12.49
C ASN A 243 14.14 -19.52 12.50
N THR A 244 13.77 -20.66 13.10
CA THR A 244 12.40 -21.22 13.06
C THR A 244 11.81 -21.44 14.44
N TYR A 245 12.52 -22.21 15.29
CA TYR A 245 12.02 -22.66 16.59
C TYR A 245 12.48 -21.78 17.75
N ASN A 246 13.54 -20.99 17.54
CA ASN A 246 14.13 -20.06 18.51
C ASN A 246 14.60 -20.78 19.80
N THR A 247 15.04 -22.03 19.65
CA THR A 247 15.71 -22.93 20.61
C THR A 247 17.22 -22.63 20.69
N ASN A 248 18.00 -23.51 21.33
CA ASN A 248 19.43 -23.31 21.60
C ASN A 248 20.30 -24.45 21.03
N PRO A 249 21.03 -24.24 19.91
CA PRO A 249 21.71 -25.30 19.13
C PRO A 249 23.01 -25.86 19.75
N LEU A 250 23.03 -25.99 21.07
CA LEU A 250 24.13 -26.44 21.91
C LEU A 250 23.62 -27.13 23.20
N ASP A 251 22.31 -27.34 23.32
CA ASP A 251 21.61 -27.77 24.54
C ASP A 251 20.31 -28.50 24.14
N VAL A 252 20.42 -29.82 24.01
CA VAL A 252 19.46 -30.85 23.55
C VAL A 252 18.05 -30.84 24.20
N ASP A 253 17.77 -29.90 25.10
CA ASP A 253 16.64 -29.89 26.04
C ASP A 253 16.47 -28.43 26.53
N SER A 254 15.86 -27.59 25.69
CA SER A 254 15.89 -26.11 25.80
C SER A 254 15.20 -25.53 27.05
N ASP A 255 14.26 -26.25 27.66
CA ASP A 255 13.56 -25.81 28.88
C ASP A 255 13.79 -26.72 30.11
N SER A 256 14.39 -27.91 29.93
CA SER A 256 14.74 -28.88 30.97
C SER A 256 13.57 -29.66 31.59
N ASP A 257 12.49 -29.92 30.84
CA ASP A 257 11.51 -30.97 31.16
C ASP A 257 12.14 -32.39 31.01
N GLY A 258 13.03 -32.57 30.02
CA GLY A 258 13.78 -33.80 29.76
C GLY A 258 13.31 -34.62 28.55
N LEU A 259 12.42 -34.11 27.71
CA LEU A 259 12.32 -34.48 26.31
C LEU A 259 13.56 -33.94 25.56
N SER A 260 13.41 -33.62 24.28
CA SER A 260 14.43 -32.93 23.49
C SER A 260 13.73 -32.15 22.40
N ASP A 261 14.26 -31.01 22.01
CA ASP A 261 13.60 -30.07 21.10
C ASP A 261 13.12 -30.77 19.81
N GLY A 262 13.94 -31.67 19.26
CA GLY A 262 13.66 -32.51 18.10
C GLY A 262 12.79 -33.74 18.37
N SER A 263 12.70 -34.23 19.61
CA SER A 263 11.68 -35.22 20.00
C SER A 263 10.31 -34.56 20.01
N GLU A 264 10.21 -33.39 20.62
CA GLU A 264 9.00 -32.57 20.71
C GLU A 264 8.50 -32.18 19.31
N ILE A 265 9.29 -31.38 18.58
CA ILE A 265 8.94 -30.85 17.26
C ILE A 265 8.69 -31.95 16.21
N LEU A 266 9.38 -33.10 16.27
CA LEU A 266 9.28 -34.15 15.24
C LEU A 266 8.41 -35.36 15.65
N THR A 267 8.02 -35.49 16.92
CA THR A 267 7.28 -36.67 17.44
C THR A 267 5.99 -36.32 18.18
N TYR A 268 6.02 -35.33 19.09
CA TYR A 268 4.92 -35.08 20.04
C TYR A 268 4.09 -33.83 19.73
N GLY A 269 4.67 -32.82 19.08
CA GLY A 269 3.98 -31.60 18.63
C GLY A 269 4.09 -30.39 19.56
N THR A 270 4.73 -30.58 20.71
CA THR A 270 4.88 -29.63 21.83
C THR A 270 5.83 -28.45 21.53
N ASP A 271 5.82 -27.41 22.38
CA ASP A 271 6.69 -26.23 22.24
C ASP A 271 7.93 -26.36 23.16
N PRO A 272 9.16 -26.55 22.63
CA PRO A 272 10.40 -26.87 23.37
C PRO A 272 11.01 -25.66 24.10
N LYS A 273 10.13 -24.93 24.77
CA LYS A 273 10.29 -23.65 25.43
C LYS A 273 9.36 -23.53 26.66
N THR A 274 8.46 -24.50 26.82
CA THR A 274 7.44 -24.63 27.86
C THR A 274 7.35 -26.10 28.25
N ASN A 275 7.89 -26.42 29.44
CA ASN A 275 7.91 -27.74 30.06
C ASN A 275 6.52 -28.31 30.45
N ASP A 276 5.47 -27.77 29.85
CA ASP A 276 4.05 -27.73 30.22
C ASP A 276 3.35 -26.96 29.07
N THR A 277 3.10 -27.65 27.94
CA THR A 277 2.72 -27.03 26.65
C THR A 277 1.28 -26.50 26.62
N ASP A 278 0.30 -27.23 27.15
CA ASP A 278 -1.11 -26.83 27.14
C ASP A 278 -1.57 -26.10 28.42
N THR A 279 -0.73 -26.10 29.46
CA THR A 279 -0.87 -25.34 30.72
C THR A 279 -1.86 -25.90 31.75
N ASP A 280 -2.11 -27.22 31.74
CA ASP A 280 -2.78 -27.95 32.82
C ASP A 280 -1.91 -28.03 34.11
N GLY A 281 -0.59 -28.21 33.95
CA GLY A 281 0.40 -28.27 35.02
C GLY A 281 1.04 -29.64 35.29
N ILE A 282 0.77 -30.65 34.46
CA ILE A 282 1.64 -31.80 34.20
C ILE A 282 2.82 -31.29 33.32
N TYR A 283 3.84 -32.13 33.11
CA TYR A 283 4.96 -31.82 32.20
C TYR A 283 4.94 -32.80 31.03
N ASP A 284 5.18 -32.29 29.82
CA ASP A 284 5.13 -33.01 28.53
C ASP A 284 5.83 -34.40 28.57
N GLN A 285 6.97 -34.55 29.24
CA GLN A 285 7.64 -35.84 29.46
C GLN A 285 6.80 -36.87 30.22
N GLU A 286 6.15 -36.47 31.32
CA GLU A 286 5.40 -37.39 32.20
C GLU A 286 4.14 -37.92 31.48
N GLU A 287 3.53 -37.06 30.66
CA GLU A 287 2.39 -37.38 29.81
C GLU A 287 2.72 -38.41 28.74
N VAL A 288 3.76 -38.18 27.92
CA VAL A 288 4.11 -39.12 26.84
C VAL A 288 4.77 -40.42 27.34
N LEU A 289 5.04 -40.55 28.65
CA LEU A 289 5.86 -41.64 29.20
C LEU A 289 5.49 -42.09 30.63
N TYR A 290 4.31 -42.71 30.81
CA TYR A 290 3.90 -43.50 31.99
C TYR A 290 4.46 -42.98 33.34
N GLY A 291 3.82 -41.94 33.85
CA GLY A 291 4.17 -41.23 35.08
C GLY A 291 4.10 -42.04 36.38
N VAL A 292 4.15 -41.32 37.50
CA VAL A 292 4.08 -41.90 38.85
C VAL A 292 2.65 -42.37 39.21
N ASP A 293 1.64 -41.73 38.63
CA ASP A 293 0.23 -42.10 38.61
C ASP A 293 -0.03 -43.43 37.86
N GLY A 294 0.51 -43.57 36.65
CA GLY A 294 0.35 -44.72 35.75
C GLY A 294 -0.48 -44.46 34.48
N TYR A 295 -0.78 -43.21 34.14
CA TYR A 295 -1.50 -42.80 32.93
C TYR A 295 -0.54 -42.25 31.84
N ILE A 296 -1.11 -41.90 30.68
CA ILE A 296 -0.47 -41.27 29.51
C ILE A 296 -1.56 -40.42 28.85
N THR A 297 -1.35 -39.09 28.84
CA THR A 297 -2.24 -38.06 28.30
C THR A 297 -1.70 -37.53 26.95
N ASP A 298 -2.35 -36.53 26.34
CA ASP A 298 -1.84 -35.84 25.14
C ASP A 298 -1.39 -34.41 25.52
N PRO A 299 -0.07 -34.09 25.53
CA PRO A 299 0.51 -32.83 26.05
C PRO A 299 0.24 -31.58 25.17
N ASN A 300 -0.85 -31.63 24.41
CA ASN A 300 -1.37 -30.56 23.57
C ASN A 300 -2.85 -30.27 23.92
N LEU A 301 -3.41 -30.95 24.92
CA LEU A 301 -4.81 -31.05 25.29
C LEU A 301 -4.93 -31.25 26.82
N ALA A 302 -5.01 -30.15 27.57
CA ALA A 302 -5.22 -30.10 29.02
C ALA A 302 -6.49 -30.83 29.56
N ASP A 303 -7.27 -31.46 28.68
CA ASP A 303 -8.46 -32.28 28.87
C ASP A 303 -8.37 -33.35 27.77
N THR A 304 -7.73 -34.48 28.08
CA THR A 304 -7.26 -35.47 27.08
C THR A 304 -8.43 -36.23 26.43
N ASP A 305 -9.51 -36.48 27.16
CA ASP A 305 -10.66 -37.25 26.65
C ASP A 305 -11.91 -36.41 26.28
N GLY A 306 -11.93 -35.12 26.64
CA GLY A 306 -12.81 -34.09 26.10
C GLY A 306 -14.11 -33.89 26.90
N ASP A 307 -14.04 -34.03 28.21
CA ASP A 307 -15.17 -34.15 29.14
C ASP A 307 -15.46 -32.86 29.92
N GLY A 308 -14.44 -32.01 30.11
CA GLY A 308 -14.54 -30.71 30.77
C GLY A 308 -13.85 -30.58 32.13
N ILE A 309 -13.18 -31.63 32.63
CA ILE A 309 -12.20 -31.54 33.73
C ILE A 309 -10.79 -31.41 33.12
N ASP A 310 -9.82 -30.82 33.83
CA ASP A 310 -8.41 -30.84 33.41
C ASP A 310 -7.65 -32.06 33.96
N ASP A 311 -6.71 -32.61 33.17
CA ASP A 311 -6.06 -33.89 33.45
C ASP A 311 -5.39 -33.89 34.84
N LEU A 312 -4.80 -32.77 35.27
CA LEU A 312 -4.26 -32.57 36.62
C LEU A 312 -5.32 -32.52 37.73
N GLU A 313 -6.49 -31.90 37.53
CA GLU A 313 -7.60 -31.95 38.51
C GLU A 313 -8.16 -33.38 38.64
N GLU A 314 -8.21 -34.16 37.56
CA GLU A 314 -8.59 -35.58 37.60
C GLU A 314 -7.61 -36.47 38.40
N LEU A 315 -6.30 -36.23 38.26
CA LEU A 315 -5.25 -36.99 38.93
C LEU A 315 -5.08 -36.61 40.42
N LEU A 316 -5.59 -35.45 40.83
CA LEU A 316 -5.51 -34.93 42.19
C LEU A 316 -6.89 -34.97 42.89
N LEU A 317 -6.91 -34.59 44.17
CA LEU A 317 -8.19 -34.31 44.83
C LEU A 317 -8.54 -32.85 44.57
N GLY A 318 -9.36 -32.64 43.54
CA GLY A 318 -9.82 -31.33 43.06
C GLY A 318 -10.72 -30.56 44.04
N ILE A 319 -11.31 -29.48 43.53
CA ILE A 319 -12.27 -28.62 44.24
C ILE A 319 -13.60 -29.34 44.49
N ASP A 320 -13.98 -30.21 43.54
CA ASP A 320 -15.09 -31.16 43.54
C ASP A 320 -14.93 -32.30 44.57
N THR A 321 -13.68 -32.69 44.85
CA THR A 321 -13.20 -33.77 45.73
C THR A 321 -13.30 -35.21 45.19
N PHE A 322 -13.47 -35.41 43.88
CA PHE A 322 -13.31 -36.73 43.25
C PHE A 322 -11.85 -36.96 42.78
N ILE A 323 -11.64 -38.11 42.13
CA ILE A 323 -10.46 -38.53 41.35
C ILE A 323 -11.05 -39.42 40.26
N THR A 324 -10.87 -39.05 39.01
CA THR A 324 -11.47 -39.69 37.84
C THR A 324 -10.37 -40.39 37.02
N ASN A 325 -10.32 -40.27 35.69
CA ASN A 325 -9.45 -41.06 34.82
C ASN A 325 -9.27 -40.38 33.43
N PRO A 326 -8.21 -39.57 33.22
CA PRO A 326 -8.03 -38.64 32.09
C PRO A 326 -7.70 -39.30 30.72
N ILE A 327 -8.31 -40.45 30.46
CA ILE A 327 -8.30 -41.22 29.21
C ILE A 327 -9.63 -41.99 29.03
N SER A 328 -10.68 -41.60 29.75
CA SER A 328 -11.97 -42.29 29.87
C SER A 328 -13.05 -41.41 30.54
N ASN A 329 -13.63 -40.51 29.73
CA ASN A 329 -14.77 -39.58 29.92
C ASN A 329 -16.08 -40.08 30.59
N ASP A 330 -16.06 -41.22 31.27
CA ASP A 330 -17.11 -41.94 32.01
C ASP A 330 -16.37 -42.93 32.92
N THR A 331 -15.94 -42.50 34.11
CA THR A 331 -15.01 -43.24 34.98
C THR A 331 -15.62 -44.53 35.53
N ASP A 332 -16.94 -44.57 35.76
CA ASP A 332 -17.61 -45.73 36.37
C ASP A 332 -18.47 -46.58 35.41
N GLY A 333 -18.78 -46.06 34.22
CA GLY A 333 -19.35 -46.80 33.09
C GLY A 333 -20.87 -46.82 33.05
N ASP A 334 -21.52 -45.73 33.47
CA ASP A 334 -22.99 -45.62 33.56
C ASP A 334 -23.62 -44.92 32.33
N GLY A 335 -22.83 -44.15 31.59
CA GLY A 335 -23.20 -43.48 30.34
C GLY A 335 -23.46 -41.97 30.44
N MET A 336 -23.24 -41.36 31.60
CA MET A 336 -23.00 -39.92 31.77
C MET A 336 -21.50 -39.62 31.61
N ALA A 337 -21.10 -38.33 31.57
CA ALA A 337 -19.70 -37.92 31.56
C ALA A 337 -19.29 -37.25 32.87
N ASP A 338 -18.04 -37.45 33.30
CA ASP A 338 -17.56 -37.10 34.62
C ASP A 338 -17.63 -35.58 34.89
N GLY A 339 -17.16 -34.75 33.97
CA GLY A 339 -17.26 -33.29 34.02
C GLY A 339 -18.69 -32.76 34.00
N TRP A 340 -19.60 -33.45 33.30
CA TRP A 340 -21.05 -33.14 33.36
C TRP A 340 -21.63 -33.47 34.73
N GLU A 341 -21.23 -34.61 35.32
CA GLU A 341 -21.61 -34.98 36.69
C GLU A 341 -21.06 -34.00 37.73
N VAL A 342 -19.79 -33.59 37.63
CA VAL A 342 -19.17 -32.57 38.50
C VAL A 342 -19.92 -31.24 38.37
N GLN A 343 -20.27 -30.80 37.16
CA GLN A 343 -21.05 -29.59 36.93
C GLN A 343 -22.40 -29.62 37.68
N TYR A 344 -23.10 -30.76 37.65
CA TYR A 344 -24.42 -30.92 38.28
C TYR A 344 -24.40 -31.44 39.73
N ASN A 345 -23.22 -31.62 40.33
CA ASN A 345 -23.01 -32.15 41.69
C ASN A 345 -23.54 -33.59 41.86
N LEU A 346 -23.33 -34.41 40.83
CA LEU A 346 -23.56 -35.86 40.83
C LEU A 346 -22.29 -36.61 41.26
N THR A 347 -22.07 -37.84 40.82
CA THR A 347 -21.08 -38.76 41.41
C THR A 347 -20.31 -39.56 40.35
N PRO A 348 -19.28 -38.99 39.68
CA PRO A 348 -18.51 -39.60 38.56
C PRO A 348 -17.63 -40.81 38.93
N THR A 349 -17.94 -41.47 40.05
CA THR A 349 -17.22 -42.63 40.59
C THR A 349 -18.19 -43.66 41.18
N SER A 350 -19.51 -43.49 40.97
CA SER A 350 -20.56 -44.37 41.50
C SER A 350 -21.95 -44.13 40.84
N GLY A 351 -22.14 -44.53 39.59
CA GLY A 351 -23.35 -44.50 38.77
C GLY A 351 -24.61 -45.14 39.35
N LEU A 352 -25.12 -44.49 40.40
CA LEU A 352 -26.39 -44.72 41.06
C LEU A 352 -27.35 -43.52 40.79
N ASP A 353 -26.80 -42.47 40.18
CA ASP A 353 -27.36 -41.15 39.89
C ASP A 353 -28.05 -41.14 38.51
N ALA A 354 -27.53 -41.83 37.49
CA ALA A 354 -28.16 -41.97 36.16
C ALA A 354 -29.66 -42.32 36.17
N SER A 355 -30.07 -43.09 37.19
CA SER A 355 -31.44 -43.59 37.37
C SER A 355 -32.28 -42.79 38.38
N GLN A 356 -31.77 -41.66 38.86
CA GLN A 356 -32.48 -40.73 39.72
C GLN A 356 -33.20 -39.64 38.90
N ASP A 357 -34.17 -39.00 39.54
CA ASP A 357 -35.09 -37.98 39.04
C ASP A 357 -35.09 -36.93 40.17
N PRO A 358 -34.13 -35.98 40.19
CA PRO A 358 -33.85 -35.18 41.38
C PRO A 358 -34.82 -34.00 41.55
N ASP A 359 -35.38 -33.52 40.45
CA ASP A 359 -36.23 -32.32 40.40
C ASP A 359 -37.74 -32.65 40.31
N GLY A 360 -38.09 -33.83 39.78
CA GLY A 360 -39.45 -34.39 39.74
C GLY A 360 -40.16 -34.33 38.38
N ASP A 361 -39.47 -33.99 37.28
CA ASP A 361 -40.08 -33.87 35.96
C ASP A 361 -40.41 -35.23 35.30
N LYS A 362 -39.79 -36.34 35.72
CA LYS A 362 -39.88 -37.75 35.23
C LYS A 362 -38.96 -38.15 34.07
N VAL A 363 -38.02 -37.31 33.65
CA VAL A 363 -36.79 -37.71 32.98
C VAL A 363 -35.81 -38.18 34.08
N THR A 364 -34.71 -38.83 33.72
CA THR A 364 -33.65 -39.22 34.69
C THR A 364 -32.30 -38.71 34.22
N ASN A 365 -31.34 -38.49 35.11
CA ASN A 365 -30.06 -37.85 34.79
C ASN A 365 -29.40 -38.38 33.49
N LEU A 366 -29.37 -39.69 33.26
CA LEU A 366 -28.81 -40.31 32.04
C LEU A 366 -29.62 -40.03 30.76
N GLN A 367 -30.94 -39.87 30.88
CA GLN A 367 -31.78 -39.42 29.77
C GLN A 367 -31.59 -37.92 29.50
N GLU A 368 -31.40 -37.11 30.55
CA GLU A 368 -31.17 -35.66 30.48
C GLU A 368 -29.82 -35.33 29.82
N PHE A 369 -28.75 -36.02 30.23
CA PHE A 369 -27.46 -36.00 29.55
C PHE A 369 -27.60 -36.33 28.05
N GLY A 370 -28.45 -37.31 27.72
CA GLY A 370 -28.76 -37.71 26.34
C GLY A 370 -29.61 -36.73 25.52
N ILE A 371 -30.15 -35.66 26.13
CA ILE A 371 -30.87 -34.55 25.48
C ILE A 371 -30.32 -33.17 25.90
N THR A 372 -29.09 -33.13 26.43
CA THR A 372 -28.41 -31.88 26.86
C THR A 372 -29.15 -31.02 27.90
N SER A 373 -30.13 -31.59 28.64
CA SER A 373 -30.89 -30.90 29.69
C SER A 373 -30.21 -31.00 31.08
N ASN A 374 -30.92 -30.62 32.15
CA ASN A 374 -30.33 -30.32 33.47
C ASN A 374 -31.08 -31.02 34.62
N PRO A 375 -30.43 -31.98 35.33
CA PRO A 375 -31.01 -32.82 36.38
C PRO A 375 -31.37 -32.08 37.68
N THR A 376 -31.53 -30.75 37.64
CA THR A 376 -31.88 -29.91 38.78
C THR A 376 -32.99 -28.88 38.50
N THR A 377 -33.44 -28.69 37.25
CA THR A 377 -34.46 -27.66 36.90
C THR A 377 -35.35 -27.98 35.68
N ALA A 378 -36.63 -28.28 35.91
CA ALA A 378 -37.61 -28.64 34.88
C ALA A 378 -38.10 -27.51 33.94
N PHE A 379 -38.51 -27.98 32.75
CA PHE A 379 -39.66 -27.57 31.92
C PHE A 379 -39.39 -26.63 30.73
N ASP A 380 -38.16 -26.16 30.55
CA ASP A 380 -37.61 -25.27 29.50
C ASP A 380 -36.22 -24.85 30.02
N ASN A 381 -35.24 -25.77 29.97
CA ASN A 381 -33.97 -25.59 30.67
C ASN A 381 -32.91 -24.82 29.86
N ASP A 382 -32.63 -25.23 28.62
CA ASP A 382 -31.60 -24.58 27.79
C ASP A 382 -32.02 -23.13 27.40
N SER A 383 -33.32 -22.84 27.55
CA SER A 383 -34.00 -21.56 27.28
C SER A 383 -34.21 -21.25 25.80
N ASP A 384 -34.29 -22.26 24.92
CA ASP A 384 -34.59 -22.10 23.50
C ASP A 384 -36.08 -21.85 23.17
N LEU A 385 -36.97 -22.08 24.17
CA LEU A 385 -38.44 -21.97 24.15
C LEU A 385 -39.23 -23.21 23.68
N MET A 386 -38.58 -24.38 23.54
CA MET A 386 -39.23 -25.70 23.47
C MET A 386 -39.50 -26.23 24.90
N ALA A 387 -39.63 -27.55 25.08
CA ALA A 387 -39.91 -28.15 26.39
C ALA A 387 -39.43 -29.60 26.43
N ASP A 388 -38.73 -29.97 27.51
CA ASP A 388 -37.91 -31.19 27.57
C ASP A 388 -38.72 -32.48 27.27
N ASP A 389 -40.02 -32.51 27.60
CA ASP A 389 -40.92 -33.65 27.37
C ASP A 389 -41.53 -33.74 25.95
N TRP A 390 -41.50 -32.64 25.18
CA TRP A 390 -41.81 -32.61 23.73
C TRP A 390 -40.59 -33.04 22.91
N GLU A 391 -39.42 -32.51 23.27
CA GLU A 391 -38.14 -32.78 22.63
C GLU A 391 -37.76 -34.26 22.75
N LEU A 392 -37.91 -34.84 23.95
CA LEU A 392 -37.74 -36.28 24.20
C LEU A 392 -38.79 -37.15 23.48
N PHE A 393 -39.97 -36.61 23.15
CA PHE A 393 -41.02 -37.35 22.45
C PHE A 393 -40.75 -37.47 20.94
N TYR A 394 -40.26 -36.39 20.31
CA TYR A 394 -39.93 -36.36 18.88
C TYR A 394 -38.46 -36.67 18.57
N LEU A 395 -37.57 -36.61 19.57
CA LEU A 395 -36.10 -36.69 19.46
C LEU A 395 -35.52 -35.51 18.64
N ILE A 396 -35.87 -34.28 19.06
CA ILE A 396 -35.51 -33.01 18.42
C ILE A 396 -35.17 -32.00 19.53
N ASP A 397 -33.91 -31.55 19.62
CA ASP A 397 -33.46 -30.50 20.56
C ASP A 397 -32.97 -29.21 19.87
N ASN A 398 -32.82 -29.22 18.54
CA ASN A 398 -32.46 -28.02 17.77
C ASN A 398 -33.72 -27.27 17.33
N PRO A 399 -34.02 -26.05 17.83
CA PRO A 399 -35.22 -25.29 17.49
C PRO A 399 -35.27 -24.88 16.02
N LEU A 400 -34.12 -24.85 15.34
CA LEU A 400 -33.96 -24.49 13.93
C LEU A 400 -33.95 -25.71 13.01
N ALA A 401 -34.31 -26.89 13.51
CA ALA A 401 -34.42 -28.10 12.69
C ALA A 401 -35.76 -28.11 11.92
N ASP A 402 -35.68 -28.38 10.63
CA ASP A 402 -36.80 -28.65 9.71
C ASP A 402 -36.75 -30.15 9.41
N ASN A 403 -37.59 -30.94 10.09
CA ASN A 403 -37.40 -32.39 10.22
C ASN A 403 -38.14 -33.22 9.16
N ASP A 404 -39.19 -32.69 8.54
CA ASP A 404 -39.91 -33.33 7.44
C ASP A 404 -39.83 -32.56 6.10
N SER A 405 -39.16 -31.39 6.09
CA SER A 405 -38.89 -30.54 4.92
C SER A 405 -40.09 -29.73 4.40
N ASP A 406 -41.00 -29.31 5.28
CA ASP A 406 -42.14 -28.43 4.96
C ASP A 406 -41.82 -26.92 5.00
N ASN A 407 -40.67 -26.52 5.57
CA ASN A 407 -40.17 -25.14 5.82
C ASN A 407 -40.61 -24.44 7.12
N LEU A 408 -41.36 -25.10 8.02
CA LEU A 408 -41.37 -24.75 9.45
C LEU A 408 -40.09 -25.24 10.12
N ASN A 409 -39.83 -24.76 11.34
CA ASN A 409 -38.81 -25.31 12.22
C ASN A 409 -39.44 -25.79 13.53
N ALA A 410 -38.74 -26.67 14.24
CA ALA A 410 -39.20 -27.33 15.47
C ALA A 410 -39.85 -26.37 16.48
N LEU A 411 -39.32 -25.15 16.67
CA LEU A 411 -39.91 -24.15 17.57
C LEU A 411 -41.19 -23.50 17.00
N GLU A 412 -41.25 -23.25 15.69
CA GLU A 412 -42.47 -22.80 15.01
C GLU A 412 -43.56 -23.88 15.05
N GLU A 413 -43.18 -25.15 14.91
CA GLU A 413 -44.06 -26.31 15.01
C GLU A 413 -44.59 -26.58 16.42
N PHE A 414 -43.71 -26.54 17.42
CA PHE A 414 -44.09 -26.55 18.84
C PHE A 414 -45.10 -25.44 19.16
N THR A 415 -44.90 -24.25 18.57
CA THR A 415 -45.80 -23.09 18.70
C THR A 415 -47.13 -23.28 17.96
N ALA A 416 -47.13 -23.93 16.80
CA ALA A 416 -48.33 -24.21 15.99
C ALA A 416 -49.14 -25.41 16.54
N GLY A 417 -48.47 -26.36 17.20
CA GLY A 417 -49.02 -27.64 17.65
C GLY A 417 -49.02 -28.73 16.57
N THR A 418 -48.21 -28.58 15.52
CA THR A 418 -48.04 -29.53 14.41
C THR A 418 -47.18 -30.73 14.83
N ASN A 419 -46.95 -31.66 13.89
CA ASN A 419 -46.19 -32.88 14.11
C ASN A 419 -44.89 -32.84 13.28
N PRO A 420 -43.70 -32.64 13.90
CA PRO A 420 -42.41 -32.36 13.22
C PRO A 420 -41.78 -33.58 12.52
N LEU A 421 -42.61 -34.46 12.00
CA LEU A 421 -42.31 -35.70 11.27
C LEU A 421 -43.39 -35.98 10.19
N SER A 422 -44.21 -34.99 9.83
CA SER A 422 -45.39 -35.11 8.97
C SER A 422 -45.89 -33.75 8.46
N ASN A 423 -45.36 -33.31 7.32
CA ASN A 423 -45.60 -32.06 6.58
C ASN A 423 -47.06 -31.70 6.16
N ASP A 424 -48.04 -32.42 6.68
CA ASP A 424 -49.50 -32.37 6.47
C ASP A 424 -50.08 -33.08 7.70
N THR A 425 -50.25 -32.36 8.82
CA THR A 425 -50.52 -32.94 10.15
C THR A 425 -51.91 -33.57 10.23
N ASP A 426 -52.92 -33.04 9.54
CA ASP A 426 -54.29 -33.56 9.56
C ASP A 426 -54.74 -34.35 8.31
N ALA A 427 -53.87 -34.42 7.29
CA ALA A 427 -54.01 -35.19 6.05
C ALA A 427 -55.07 -34.65 5.07
N ASP A 428 -55.09 -33.33 4.81
CA ASP A 428 -56.04 -32.67 3.89
C ASP A 428 -55.51 -32.31 2.49
N LEU A 429 -54.20 -32.47 2.27
CA LEU A 429 -53.43 -32.18 1.05
C LEU A 429 -52.97 -30.72 0.86
N MET A 430 -53.09 -29.88 1.88
CA MET A 430 -52.26 -28.68 2.08
C MET A 430 -51.02 -29.06 2.93
N ASP A 431 -50.04 -28.15 3.08
CA ASP A 431 -48.89 -28.36 3.97
C ASP A 431 -48.91 -27.39 5.16
N ASP A 432 -48.41 -27.87 6.30
CA ASP A 432 -48.53 -27.18 7.60
C ASP A 432 -47.93 -25.77 7.54
N TYR A 433 -46.76 -25.62 6.92
CA TYR A 433 -46.11 -24.34 6.61
C TYR A 433 -47.02 -23.37 5.87
N TRP A 434 -47.68 -23.80 4.79
CA TRP A 434 -48.59 -22.95 4.03
C TRP A 434 -49.82 -22.57 4.87
N GLU A 435 -50.39 -23.52 5.62
CA GLU A 435 -51.54 -23.25 6.47
C GLU A 435 -51.23 -22.24 7.59
N VAL A 436 -50.11 -22.42 8.30
CA VAL A 436 -49.61 -21.48 9.32
C VAL A 436 -49.30 -20.11 8.71
N THR A 437 -48.70 -20.08 7.52
CA THR A 437 -48.33 -18.84 6.80
C THR A 437 -49.55 -18.04 6.36
N TYR A 438 -50.60 -18.69 5.88
CA TYR A 438 -51.77 -18.04 5.29
C TYR A 438 -53.02 -18.00 6.18
N GLY A 439 -52.98 -18.65 7.35
CA GLY A 439 -54.04 -18.58 8.37
C GLY A 439 -55.18 -19.59 8.17
N CYS A 440 -54.90 -20.72 7.53
CA CYS A 440 -55.71 -21.93 7.64
C CYS A 440 -55.40 -22.63 8.98
N ASN A 441 -55.64 -23.92 9.12
CA ASN A 441 -55.62 -24.59 10.42
C ASN A 441 -55.14 -26.05 10.31
N PRO A 442 -53.81 -26.31 10.41
CA PRO A 442 -53.16 -27.60 10.11
C PRO A 442 -53.50 -28.74 11.08
N LEU A 443 -54.48 -28.53 11.96
CA LEU A 443 -54.98 -29.48 12.94
C LEU A 443 -56.44 -29.90 12.67
N ILE A 444 -57.15 -29.27 11.71
CA ILE A 444 -58.55 -29.59 11.36
C ILE A 444 -58.93 -29.26 9.89
N ASN A 445 -58.60 -30.17 8.97
CA ASN A 445 -59.13 -30.42 7.62
C ASN A 445 -60.11 -29.36 7.11
N ASP A 446 -59.58 -28.25 6.58
CA ASP A 446 -60.36 -27.11 6.11
C ASP A 446 -60.18 -26.74 4.62
N ALA A 447 -59.45 -27.56 3.85
CA ALA A 447 -59.31 -27.55 2.38
C ALA A 447 -60.58 -27.28 1.55
N LEU A 448 -61.78 -27.54 2.09
CA LEU A 448 -63.08 -27.28 1.47
C LEU A 448 -63.79 -25.99 1.94
N GLY A 449 -63.12 -25.20 2.78
CA GLY A 449 -63.49 -23.87 3.21
C GLY A 449 -63.14 -22.80 2.17
N ASP A 450 -63.68 -21.61 2.39
CA ASP A 450 -63.48 -20.38 1.60
C ASP A 450 -63.27 -19.28 2.65
N LEU A 451 -61.99 -19.00 2.95
CA LEU A 451 -61.59 -18.27 4.16
C LEU A 451 -61.88 -16.75 4.04
N ASP A 452 -61.70 -16.15 2.86
CA ASP A 452 -61.97 -14.72 2.64
C ASP A 452 -63.26 -14.37 1.86
N ASN A 453 -63.95 -15.39 1.33
CA ASN A 453 -65.24 -15.31 0.63
C ASN A 453 -65.11 -14.71 -0.78
N ASP A 454 -64.36 -15.41 -1.63
CA ASP A 454 -63.96 -15.06 -3.00
C ASP A 454 -64.58 -15.93 -4.12
N ASP A 455 -65.18 -17.07 -3.75
CA ASP A 455 -65.62 -18.18 -4.61
C ASP A 455 -64.52 -19.20 -5.02
N LEU A 456 -63.26 -19.07 -4.56
CA LEU A 456 -62.28 -20.17 -4.45
C LEU A 456 -62.46 -20.98 -3.14
N ILE A 457 -61.62 -22.00 -2.93
CA ILE A 457 -61.49 -22.75 -1.68
C ILE A 457 -60.03 -22.95 -1.32
N ASN A 458 -59.69 -23.07 -0.04
CA ASN A 458 -58.32 -23.14 0.49
C ASN A 458 -57.39 -24.07 -0.34
N LEU A 459 -57.83 -25.31 -0.63
CA LEU A 459 -57.03 -26.27 -1.43
C LEU A 459 -56.90 -25.92 -2.93
N GLN A 460 -57.84 -25.15 -3.50
CA GLN A 460 -57.65 -24.60 -4.86
C GLN A 460 -56.61 -23.48 -4.84
N GLU A 461 -56.61 -22.65 -3.81
CA GLU A 461 -55.67 -21.55 -3.65
C GLU A 461 -54.24 -22.06 -3.43
N TYR A 462 -54.07 -23.08 -2.59
CA TYR A 462 -52.83 -23.84 -2.44
C TYR A 462 -52.25 -24.29 -3.80
N TYR A 463 -53.08 -24.84 -4.69
CA TYR A 463 -52.64 -25.27 -6.03
C TYR A 463 -52.49 -24.15 -7.07
N ILE A 464 -53.00 -22.94 -6.81
CA ILE A 464 -52.90 -21.78 -7.71
C ILE A 464 -51.77 -20.83 -7.28
N GLY A 465 -51.47 -20.77 -5.98
CA GLY A 465 -50.52 -19.84 -5.36
C GLY A 465 -51.16 -18.54 -4.85
N THR A 466 -52.48 -18.48 -4.69
CA THR A 466 -53.19 -17.35 -4.08
C THR A 466 -53.20 -17.45 -2.56
N ASN A 467 -53.60 -16.36 -1.89
CA ASN A 467 -53.62 -16.23 -0.44
C ASN A 467 -55.07 -16.30 0.08
N PRO A 468 -55.49 -17.39 0.76
CA PRO A 468 -56.88 -17.60 1.20
C PRO A 468 -57.38 -16.58 2.25
N SER A 469 -56.51 -15.70 2.76
CA SER A 469 -56.89 -14.59 3.65
C SER A 469 -57.02 -13.24 2.93
N VAL A 470 -56.72 -13.17 1.62
CA VAL A 470 -56.64 -11.94 0.83
C VAL A 470 -57.24 -12.12 -0.56
N SER A 471 -58.50 -11.70 -0.67
CA SER A 471 -59.40 -11.96 -1.79
C SER A 471 -59.12 -11.25 -3.12
N ASP A 472 -57.87 -10.84 -3.33
CA ASP A 472 -57.33 -9.92 -4.35
C ASP A 472 -55.80 -10.02 -4.11
N THR A 473 -55.23 -11.21 -4.32
CA THR A 473 -53.85 -11.57 -3.88
C THR A 473 -52.83 -10.61 -4.47
N ASP A 474 -52.98 -10.29 -5.76
CA ASP A 474 -52.10 -9.34 -6.41
C ASP A 474 -52.50 -7.87 -6.16
N GLY A 475 -53.72 -7.55 -5.74
CA GLY A 475 -54.10 -6.19 -5.36
C GLY A 475 -54.25 -5.21 -6.54
N ASP A 476 -54.54 -5.69 -7.76
CA ASP A 476 -55.01 -4.87 -8.88
C ASP A 476 -56.45 -4.32 -8.63
N GLY A 477 -57.29 -5.06 -7.90
CA GLY A 477 -58.68 -4.72 -7.62
C GLY A 477 -59.76 -5.59 -8.30
N PHE A 478 -59.42 -6.75 -8.85
CA PHE A 478 -60.38 -7.84 -9.09
C PHE A 478 -60.42 -8.81 -7.87
N LYS A 479 -60.87 -10.04 -8.07
CA LYS A 479 -60.91 -11.10 -7.04
C LYS A 479 -60.34 -12.36 -7.68
N ASP A 480 -59.52 -13.10 -6.96
CA ASP A 480 -58.77 -14.23 -7.50
C ASP A 480 -59.70 -15.28 -8.15
N GLY A 481 -60.81 -15.64 -7.49
CA GLY A 481 -61.86 -16.51 -8.04
C GLY A 481 -62.63 -15.91 -9.22
N LEU A 482 -62.76 -14.59 -9.32
CA LEU A 482 -63.29 -13.91 -10.50
C LEU A 482 -62.30 -13.99 -11.69
N GLU A 483 -61.00 -14.01 -11.42
CA GLU A 483 -59.95 -14.08 -12.44
C GLU A 483 -59.75 -15.51 -12.94
N VAL A 484 -59.60 -16.47 -12.03
CA VAL A 484 -59.56 -17.91 -12.33
C VAL A 484 -60.81 -18.34 -13.11
N SER A 485 -62.00 -17.84 -12.75
CA SER A 485 -63.24 -18.12 -13.50
C SER A 485 -63.39 -17.31 -14.81
N SER A 486 -62.65 -16.21 -14.97
CA SER A 486 -62.54 -15.46 -16.25
C SER A 486 -61.47 -16.03 -17.19
N GLY A 487 -60.52 -16.81 -16.67
CA GLY A 487 -59.36 -17.33 -17.38
C GLY A 487 -58.19 -16.33 -17.46
N THR A 488 -58.03 -15.49 -16.45
CA THR A 488 -56.90 -14.59 -16.21
C THR A 488 -56.04 -15.07 -15.03
N ASP A 489 -54.83 -14.53 -14.86
CA ASP A 489 -53.85 -14.97 -13.86
C ASP A 489 -53.91 -14.09 -12.59
N PRO A 490 -54.42 -14.59 -11.45
CA PRO A 490 -54.63 -13.79 -10.22
C PRO A 490 -53.32 -13.40 -9.50
N LEU A 491 -52.16 -13.71 -10.09
CA LEU A 491 -50.84 -13.35 -9.58
C LEU A 491 -50.10 -12.31 -10.46
N ASP A 492 -50.65 -11.91 -11.62
CA ASP A 492 -50.10 -10.87 -12.50
C ASP A 492 -51.05 -9.67 -12.65
N LYS A 493 -50.71 -8.59 -11.93
CA LYS A 493 -51.36 -7.26 -11.88
C LYS A 493 -51.51 -6.55 -13.23
N THR A 494 -51.20 -7.22 -14.33
CA THR A 494 -51.27 -6.75 -15.71
C THR A 494 -52.06 -7.65 -16.66
N ASP A 495 -52.45 -8.88 -16.28
CA ASP A 495 -53.35 -9.77 -17.03
C ASP A 495 -54.75 -9.85 -16.41
N HIS A 496 -55.35 -8.71 -16.08
CA HIS A 496 -56.63 -8.64 -15.37
C HIS A 496 -57.87 -8.61 -16.30
N PRO A 497 -59.10 -8.93 -15.82
CA PRO A 497 -60.35 -8.77 -16.56
C PRO A 497 -60.55 -7.35 -17.14
N PRO A 498 -61.18 -7.20 -18.32
CA PRO A 498 -61.24 -5.91 -19.02
C PRO A 498 -62.15 -4.88 -18.32
N ASN A 499 -61.54 -3.99 -17.53
CA ASN A 499 -62.21 -3.00 -16.69
C ASN A 499 -63.14 -2.04 -17.48
N ILE A 500 -64.45 -2.31 -17.39
CA ILE A 500 -65.52 -1.61 -18.14
C ILE A 500 -65.61 -0.11 -17.79
N TYR A 501 -65.29 0.29 -16.55
CA TYR A 501 -65.34 1.69 -16.13
C TYR A 501 -64.17 2.51 -16.67
N LEU A 502 -62.98 1.90 -16.77
CA LEU A 502 -61.77 2.56 -17.25
C LEU A 502 -61.94 3.12 -18.68
N ILE A 503 -62.58 2.36 -19.56
CA ILE A 503 -62.83 2.73 -20.97
C ILE A 503 -63.62 4.04 -21.08
N ILE A 504 -64.63 4.22 -20.23
CA ILE A 504 -65.48 5.44 -20.21
C ILE A 504 -64.68 6.64 -19.68
N ILE A 505 -63.83 6.42 -18.67
CA ILE A 505 -63.00 7.45 -18.05
C ILE A 505 -61.87 7.91 -19.01
N MET A 506 -61.22 7.00 -19.74
CA MET A 506 -60.14 7.33 -20.68
C MET A 506 -60.59 8.30 -21.77
N VAL A 507 -61.81 8.15 -22.32
CA VAL A 507 -62.36 9.06 -23.33
C VAL A 507 -62.47 10.50 -22.80
N ILE A 508 -62.82 10.68 -21.53
CA ILE A 508 -62.93 11.98 -20.87
C ILE A 508 -61.53 12.55 -20.56
N ILE A 509 -60.62 11.71 -20.05
CA ILE A 509 -59.25 12.12 -19.70
C ILE A 509 -58.45 12.58 -20.93
N ILE A 510 -58.53 11.88 -22.07
CA ILE A 510 -57.79 12.24 -23.29
C ILE A 510 -58.09 13.68 -23.73
N VAL A 511 -59.34 14.12 -23.65
CA VAL A 511 -59.75 15.50 -24.00
C VAL A 511 -59.16 16.51 -23.01
N GLY A 512 -59.12 16.20 -21.72
CA GLY A 512 -58.54 17.06 -20.68
C GLY A 512 -57.01 17.16 -20.74
N VAL A 513 -56.32 16.05 -20.98
CA VAL A 513 -54.85 15.96 -21.02
C VAL A 513 -54.26 16.77 -22.17
N ILE A 514 -54.91 16.78 -23.35
CA ILE A 514 -54.48 17.61 -24.49
C ILE A 514 -54.51 19.10 -24.12
N ALA A 515 -55.51 19.56 -23.37
CA ALA A 515 -55.59 20.94 -22.89
C ALA A 515 -54.55 21.24 -21.80
N ALA A 516 -54.33 20.32 -20.86
CA ALA A 516 -53.36 20.49 -19.76
C ALA A 516 -51.90 20.52 -20.24
N LEU A 517 -51.54 19.70 -21.24
CA LEU A 517 -50.19 19.68 -21.81
C LEU A 517 -49.83 20.98 -22.54
N LEU A 518 -50.81 21.63 -23.19
CA LEU A 518 -50.63 22.96 -23.78
C LEU A 518 -50.37 24.04 -22.70
N TYR A 519 -50.97 23.91 -21.51
CA TYR A 519 -50.83 24.84 -20.40
C TYR A 519 -49.52 24.66 -19.61
N LEU A 520 -49.13 23.41 -19.31
CA LEU A 520 -47.93 23.13 -18.51
C LEU A 520 -46.62 23.31 -19.30
N ARG A 521 -46.65 23.10 -20.63
CA ARG A 521 -45.54 23.43 -21.53
C ARG A 521 -45.21 24.93 -21.55
N ALA A 522 -46.12 25.78 -21.10
CA ALA A 522 -45.92 27.23 -20.98
C ALA A 522 -45.36 27.69 -19.61
N THR A 523 -45.18 26.81 -18.61
CA THR A 523 -44.93 27.23 -17.21
C THR A 523 -43.86 26.47 -16.41
N GLY A 524 -43.52 25.22 -16.76
CA GLY A 524 -42.33 24.44 -16.34
C GLY A 524 -41.64 24.71 -14.97
N ARG A 525 -42.02 23.99 -13.89
CA ARG A 525 -41.43 24.11 -12.53
C ARG A 525 -41.37 22.78 -11.73
N ILE A 526 -40.37 21.90 -11.95
CA ILE A 526 -40.31 20.57 -11.27
C ILE A 526 -38.91 20.18 -10.66
N TRP A 527 -37.89 21.05 -10.63
CA TRP A 527 -36.56 20.73 -10.02
C TRP A 527 -36.01 21.80 -9.03
N ARG A 528 -35.12 21.35 -8.12
CA ARG A 528 -34.26 22.15 -7.20
C ARG A 528 -32.81 21.60 -7.18
N LYS A 529 -31.90 22.26 -6.44
CA LYS A 529 -30.46 22.38 -6.73
C LYS A 529 -29.57 22.23 -5.46
N ALA A 530 -28.33 21.71 -5.57
CA ALA A 530 -27.42 21.41 -4.44
C ALA A 530 -26.20 22.38 -4.29
N PRO A 531 -25.67 22.67 -3.07
CA PRO A 531 -24.73 23.79 -2.77
C PRO A 531 -23.22 23.49 -2.96
N ILE A 532 -22.34 24.47 -2.63
CA ILE A 532 -20.89 24.52 -2.95
C ILE A 532 -20.02 24.95 -1.73
N ASN A 533 -18.76 24.50 -1.64
CA ASN A 533 -17.74 24.94 -0.66
C ASN A 533 -16.59 25.79 -1.28
N VAL A 534 -15.99 26.70 -0.50
CA VAL A 534 -14.96 27.66 -0.96
C VAL A 534 -13.75 27.77 0.00
N PHE A 535 -12.53 27.83 -0.52
CA PHE A 535 -11.29 28.07 0.24
C PHE A 535 -10.69 29.46 -0.07
N ILE A 536 -10.02 30.12 0.88
CA ILE A 536 -9.36 31.42 0.71
C ILE A 536 -7.89 31.33 1.17
N SER A 537 -6.98 31.62 0.26
CA SER A 537 -5.52 31.56 0.42
C SER A 537 -4.92 32.98 0.45
N HIS A 538 -3.99 33.23 1.38
CA HIS A 538 -3.34 34.54 1.62
C HIS A 538 -2.04 34.37 2.42
N ALA A 539 -1.14 35.36 2.37
CA ALA A 539 -0.02 35.39 3.30
C ALA A 539 -0.46 35.84 4.70
N ILE A 540 0.28 35.40 5.71
CA ILE A 540 0.07 35.78 7.13
C ILE A 540 -0.06 37.31 7.33
N PRO A 541 0.87 38.17 6.88
CA PRO A 541 0.76 39.64 7.07
C PRO A 541 -0.40 40.31 6.32
N ASP A 542 -1.05 39.59 5.41
CA ASP A 542 -2.16 40.09 4.61
C ASP A 542 -3.53 39.84 5.30
N TYR A 543 -3.58 39.02 6.36
CA TYR A 543 -4.81 38.57 7.03
C TYR A 543 -5.68 39.73 7.54
N GLU A 544 -5.15 40.54 8.47
CA GLU A 544 -5.81 41.74 8.99
C GLU A 544 -5.90 42.84 7.93
N THR A 545 -4.82 43.07 7.19
CA THR A 545 -4.73 44.23 6.27
C THR A 545 -5.67 44.11 5.07
N HIS A 546 -6.02 42.89 4.64
CA HIS A 546 -7.03 42.63 3.63
C HIS A 546 -8.37 42.12 4.21
N LYS A 547 -8.58 42.12 5.54
CA LYS A 547 -9.84 41.69 6.21
C LYS A 547 -10.33 40.31 5.77
N VAL A 548 -9.45 39.30 5.80
CA VAL A 548 -9.73 37.96 5.26
C VAL A 548 -10.92 37.28 5.95
N LYS A 549 -11.02 37.40 7.28
CA LYS A 549 -12.13 36.83 8.07
C LYS A 549 -13.50 37.36 7.62
N GLU A 550 -13.60 38.68 7.41
CA GLU A 550 -14.84 39.33 6.94
C GLU A 550 -15.23 38.89 5.51
N LEU A 551 -14.24 38.59 4.65
CA LEU A 551 -14.50 38.03 3.32
C LEU A 551 -15.09 36.61 3.41
N ALA A 552 -14.54 35.75 4.28
CA ALA A 552 -15.05 34.41 4.51
C ALA A 552 -16.48 34.42 5.09
N GLU A 553 -16.72 35.24 6.11
CA GLU A 553 -18.04 35.43 6.72
C GLU A 553 -19.06 35.99 5.70
N HIS A 554 -18.66 36.93 4.83
CA HIS A 554 -19.54 37.45 3.79
C HIS A 554 -19.94 36.39 2.76
N ILE A 555 -19.00 35.53 2.34
CA ILE A 555 -19.23 34.49 1.33
C ILE A 555 -20.10 33.35 1.89
N SER A 556 -19.83 32.89 3.11
CA SER A 556 -20.55 31.75 3.73
C SER A 556 -22.05 32.01 3.97
N HIS A 557 -22.48 33.26 4.09
CA HIS A 557 -23.90 33.61 4.22
C HIS A 557 -24.66 33.69 2.88
N LYS A 558 -23.98 33.57 1.72
CA LYS A 558 -24.62 33.60 0.40
C LYS A 558 -25.13 32.19 0.04
N LYS A 559 -26.41 32.08 -0.33
CA LYS A 559 -27.13 30.79 -0.53
C LYS A 559 -26.57 29.77 -1.56
N PRO A 560 -25.69 30.06 -2.53
CA PRO A 560 -24.98 28.99 -3.25
C PRO A 560 -23.93 28.25 -2.41
N VAL A 561 -23.42 28.88 -1.34
CA VAL A 561 -22.33 28.38 -0.49
C VAL A 561 -22.87 27.62 0.71
N ASN A 562 -22.11 26.61 1.14
CA ASN A 562 -22.34 25.77 2.31
C ASN A 562 -21.28 25.99 3.40
N ARG A 563 -19.99 26.13 3.05
CA ARG A 563 -18.91 26.49 3.98
C ARG A 563 -17.77 27.23 3.26
N SER A 564 -17.11 28.13 3.99
CA SER A 564 -15.85 28.80 3.61
C SER A 564 -14.70 28.43 4.56
N PHE A 565 -13.46 28.45 4.08
CA PHE A 565 -12.24 28.13 4.85
C PHE A 565 -11.12 29.13 4.57
N HIS A 566 -10.29 29.45 5.57
CA HIS A 566 -9.08 30.30 5.48
C HIS A 566 -8.13 30.01 6.66
N CYS A 567 -6.90 30.53 6.62
CA CYS A 567 -5.90 30.37 7.68
C CYS A 567 -5.94 31.54 8.68
N GLU A 568 -5.71 31.30 9.98
CA GLU A 568 -5.61 32.34 11.02
C GLU A 568 -4.26 32.25 11.77
N GLU A 569 -3.72 33.38 12.24
CA GLU A 569 -2.35 33.47 12.83
C GLU A 569 -2.13 32.62 14.09
N ASP A 570 -3.19 32.30 14.83
CA ASP A 570 -3.12 31.49 16.06
C ASP A 570 -3.05 29.97 15.81
N LEU A 571 -3.04 29.51 14.54
CA LEU A 571 -2.80 28.10 14.18
C LEU A 571 -1.32 27.69 14.27
N GLN A 572 -0.68 28.03 15.39
CA GLN A 572 0.67 27.59 15.73
C GLN A 572 0.67 26.16 16.26
N PHE A 573 0.42 25.17 15.40
CA PHE A 573 1.08 23.85 15.33
C PHE A 573 0.48 23.05 14.15
N ASN A 574 1.37 22.49 13.30
CA ASN A 574 1.08 21.70 12.09
C ASN A 574 0.04 22.23 11.07
N ILE A 575 0.16 23.51 10.68
CA ILE A 575 -0.62 24.11 9.57
C ILE A 575 -0.51 23.31 8.24
N ASP A 576 0.61 22.62 8.04
CA ASP A 576 0.93 21.88 6.82
C ASP A 576 -0.04 20.71 6.55
N GLU A 577 -0.48 20.01 7.59
CA GLU A 577 -1.42 18.88 7.52
C GLU A 577 -2.86 19.35 7.30
N TRP A 578 -3.28 20.38 8.06
CA TRP A 578 -4.61 20.98 7.94
C TRP A 578 -4.90 21.50 6.52
N MET A 579 -3.90 22.08 5.86
CA MET A 579 -4.00 22.50 4.45
C MET A 579 -4.27 21.32 3.49
N GLU A 580 -3.67 20.15 3.73
CA GLU A 580 -3.84 18.98 2.84
C GLU A 580 -5.21 18.32 3.00
N GLN A 581 -5.81 18.37 4.18
CA GLN A 581 -7.18 17.88 4.44
C GLN A 581 -8.25 18.87 3.97
N THR A 582 -8.04 20.18 4.17
CA THR A 582 -9.10 21.20 3.99
C THR A 582 -9.26 21.68 2.54
N VAL A 583 -8.15 21.85 1.81
CA VAL A 583 -8.19 22.35 0.41
C VAL A 583 -9.02 21.43 -0.53
N PRO A 584 -8.93 20.08 -0.48
CA PRO A 584 -9.72 19.19 -1.35
C PRO A 584 -11.25 19.30 -1.20
N LEU A 585 -11.76 19.73 -0.04
CA LEU A 585 -13.20 19.77 0.26
C LEU A 585 -13.95 20.93 -0.41
N SER A 586 -13.21 21.88 -0.99
CA SER A 586 -13.73 23.05 -1.70
C SER A 586 -13.74 22.85 -3.21
N GLN A 587 -14.67 23.50 -3.92
CA GLN A 587 -14.72 23.45 -5.39
C GLN A 587 -14.08 24.70 -6.03
N ILE A 588 -14.00 25.79 -5.26
CA ILE A 588 -13.37 27.06 -5.65
C ILE A 588 -12.33 27.43 -4.58
N MET A 589 -11.18 27.95 -5.01
CA MET A 589 -10.20 28.63 -4.17
C MET A 589 -10.09 30.10 -4.61
N ILE A 590 -10.10 31.03 -3.66
CA ILE A 590 -9.81 32.45 -3.88
C ILE A 590 -8.39 32.71 -3.39
N PHE A 591 -7.55 33.36 -4.21
CA PHE A 591 -6.13 33.57 -3.93
C PHE A 591 -5.81 35.06 -3.82
N ILE A 592 -5.54 35.55 -2.61
CA ILE A 592 -5.24 36.97 -2.33
C ILE A 592 -3.78 37.24 -2.74
N ALA A 593 -3.63 38.00 -3.83
CA ALA A 593 -2.37 38.13 -4.55
C ALA A 593 -1.67 39.47 -4.27
N THR A 594 -0.66 39.42 -3.40
CA THR A 594 0.21 40.54 -2.98
C THR A 594 1.69 40.22 -3.26
N GLU A 595 2.60 41.16 -2.98
CA GLU A 595 4.06 40.88 -2.96
C GLU A 595 4.50 39.99 -1.75
N ASN A 596 3.61 39.75 -0.78
CA ASN A 596 3.84 38.86 0.36
C ASN A 596 3.40 37.43 0.00
N SER A 597 2.18 37.24 -0.54
CA SER A 597 1.68 35.94 -1.04
C SER A 597 2.51 35.37 -2.19
N LEU A 598 3.25 36.22 -2.92
CA LEU A 598 4.25 35.79 -3.92
C LEU A 598 5.57 35.26 -3.32
N LYS A 599 5.79 35.42 -2.00
CA LYS A 599 7.00 35.01 -1.28
C LYS A 599 6.74 34.01 -0.16
N SER A 600 5.51 33.91 0.34
CA SER A 600 5.10 32.85 1.28
C SER A 600 5.27 31.48 0.63
N LYS A 601 5.81 30.53 1.40
CA LYS A 601 5.90 29.12 1.01
C LYS A 601 4.53 28.44 1.06
N ASP A 602 3.72 28.86 2.01
CA ASP A 602 2.42 28.31 2.38
C ASP A 602 1.42 28.57 1.24
N CYS A 603 1.33 29.83 0.78
CA CYS A 603 0.58 30.20 -0.43
C CYS A 603 0.99 29.39 -1.68
N ALA A 604 2.27 29.03 -1.80
CA ALA A 604 2.76 28.19 -2.89
C ALA A 604 2.37 26.70 -2.72
N LYS A 605 2.27 26.21 -1.47
CA LYS A 605 1.73 24.87 -1.16
C LYS A 605 0.22 24.80 -1.42
N GLU A 606 -0.56 25.77 -0.95
CA GLU A 606 -2.01 25.87 -1.20
C GLU A 606 -2.31 25.84 -2.70
N LEU A 607 -1.60 26.63 -3.51
CA LEU A 607 -1.72 26.62 -4.97
C LEU A 607 -1.31 25.28 -5.62
N ARG A 608 -0.40 24.51 -5.01
CA ARG A 608 -0.04 23.15 -5.46
C ARG A 608 -1.14 22.14 -5.13
N LEU A 609 -1.73 22.23 -3.93
CA LEU A 609 -2.83 21.37 -3.47
C LEU A 609 -4.13 21.61 -4.24
N ALA A 610 -4.47 22.87 -4.51
CA ALA A 610 -5.61 23.22 -5.36
C ALA A 610 -5.48 22.61 -6.77
N ARG A 611 -4.27 22.56 -7.32
CA ARG A 611 -3.99 21.93 -8.64
C ARG A 611 -4.05 20.41 -8.58
N LYS A 612 -3.47 19.79 -7.54
CA LYS A 612 -3.57 18.32 -7.27
C LYS A 612 -5.03 17.87 -7.26
N ASN A 613 -5.91 18.66 -6.63
CA ASN A 613 -7.33 18.37 -6.45
C ASN A 613 -8.26 19.02 -7.49
N ASN A 614 -7.71 19.68 -8.53
CA ASN A 614 -8.45 20.27 -9.65
C ASN A 614 -9.44 21.41 -9.31
N LEU A 615 -9.20 22.16 -8.23
CA LEU A 615 -10.01 23.32 -7.83
C LEU A 615 -9.94 24.47 -8.83
N PHE A 616 -11.03 25.24 -8.92
CA PHE A 616 -11.06 26.51 -9.65
C PHE A 616 -10.41 27.64 -8.83
N VAL A 617 -9.23 28.11 -9.25
CA VAL A 617 -8.49 29.17 -8.54
C VAL A 617 -8.78 30.56 -9.13
N VAL A 618 -9.24 31.47 -8.27
CA VAL A 618 -9.73 32.83 -8.58
C VAL A 618 -8.80 33.87 -7.92
N PRO A 619 -7.91 34.56 -8.67
CA PRO A 619 -6.95 35.50 -8.09
C PRO A 619 -7.56 36.89 -7.77
N LEU A 620 -7.37 37.35 -6.54
CA LEU A 620 -7.85 38.63 -6.01
C LEU A 620 -6.63 39.54 -5.72
N LYS A 621 -6.29 40.42 -6.67
CA LYS A 621 -4.95 41.02 -6.78
C LYS A 621 -4.85 42.46 -6.28
N ASP A 622 -3.90 42.77 -5.38
CA ASP A 622 -3.58 44.15 -4.98
C ASP A 622 -3.29 45.03 -6.22
N ILE A 623 -3.85 46.23 -6.25
CA ILE A 623 -3.82 47.10 -7.43
C ILE A 623 -2.40 47.46 -7.91
N LYS A 624 -1.40 47.48 -7.03
CA LYS A 624 0.02 47.79 -7.30
C LYS A 624 0.76 46.62 -7.96
N LEU A 625 0.27 45.38 -7.79
CA LEU A 625 0.95 44.18 -8.29
C LEU A 625 0.72 44.01 -9.81
N PRO A 626 1.78 43.85 -10.64
CA PRO A 626 1.62 43.66 -12.09
C PRO A 626 1.24 42.20 -12.42
N TRP A 627 0.30 42.02 -13.37
CA TRP A 627 -0.19 40.70 -13.81
C TRP A 627 0.91 39.76 -14.34
N GLU A 628 2.02 40.29 -14.83
CA GLU A 628 3.19 39.50 -15.31
C GLU A 628 3.86 38.67 -14.19
N LYS A 629 3.70 39.05 -12.92
CA LYS A 629 4.15 38.22 -11.78
C LYS A 629 3.22 37.02 -11.55
N LEU A 630 1.92 37.17 -11.80
CA LEU A 630 0.91 36.10 -11.58
C LEU A 630 0.81 35.11 -12.73
N SER A 631 1.06 35.54 -13.98
CA SER A 631 1.10 34.62 -15.13
C SER A 631 2.21 33.58 -14.99
N LYS A 632 3.33 33.91 -14.35
CA LYS A 632 4.43 32.98 -14.01
C LYS A 632 3.99 31.89 -13.02
N LEU A 633 2.98 32.15 -12.20
CA LEU A 633 2.31 31.16 -11.36
C LEU A 633 1.12 30.46 -12.05
N LYS A 634 0.93 30.63 -13.37
CA LYS A 634 -0.20 30.08 -14.16
C LYS A 634 -1.60 30.51 -13.68
N LEU A 635 -1.73 31.69 -13.07
CA LEU A 635 -3.03 32.25 -12.67
C LEU A 635 -3.61 33.10 -13.81
N SER A 636 -4.87 32.83 -14.23
CA SER A 636 -5.51 33.56 -15.34
C SER A 636 -6.03 34.93 -14.89
N ARG A 637 -5.88 35.92 -15.78
CA ARG A 637 -6.48 37.25 -15.64
C ARG A 637 -7.99 37.25 -15.90
N GLU A 638 -8.50 36.28 -16.64
CA GLU A 638 -9.92 36.21 -17.06
C GLU A 638 -10.86 35.80 -15.91
N LEU A 639 -10.31 35.11 -14.90
CA LEU A 639 -10.98 34.77 -13.64
C LEU A 639 -10.57 35.71 -12.49
N GLY A 640 -9.88 36.82 -12.80
CA GLY A 640 -9.15 37.61 -11.81
C GLY A 640 -9.78 38.98 -11.50
N PHE A 641 -9.80 39.32 -10.21
CA PHE A 641 -10.33 40.57 -9.68
C PHE A 641 -9.20 41.48 -9.14
N ASN A 642 -9.45 42.79 -9.04
CA ASN A 642 -8.50 43.73 -8.40
C ASN A 642 -9.00 44.11 -7.02
N TYR A 643 -8.09 44.12 -6.04
CA TYR A 643 -8.38 44.48 -4.66
C TYR A 643 -8.00 45.92 -4.35
N ASN A 644 -8.78 46.57 -3.48
CA ASN A 644 -8.57 47.94 -3.04
C ASN A 644 -8.71 48.04 -1.51
N LEU A 645 -7.60 48.30 -0.83
CA LEU A 645 -7.55 48.47 0.63
C LEU A 645 -8.43 49.63 1.15
N ALA A 646 -8.88 50.55 0.29
CA ALA A 646 -9.82 51.61 0.65
C ALA A 646 -11.31 51.28 0.43
N ASP A 647 -11.63 50.18 -0.26
CA ASP A 647 -13.00 49.75 -0.57
C ASP A 647 -13.07 48.21 -0.66
N HIS A 648 -13.28 47.59 0.49
CA HIS A 648 -13.39 46.14 0.64
C HIS A 648 -14.75 45.61 0.16
N SER A 649 -15.83 46.36 0.44
CA SER A 649 -17.21 45.95 0.17
C SER A 649 -17.47 45.66 -1.31
N LYS A 650 -16.85 46.42 -2.22
CA LYS A 650 -16.96 46.13 -3.65
C LYS A 650 -16.34 44.79 -4.03
N ALA A 651 -15.14 44.50 -3.54
CA ALA A 651 -14.44 43.25 -3.87
C ALA A 651 -15.20 42.01 -3.37
N PHE A 652 -15.87 42.11 -2.22
CA PHE A 652 -16.66 41.02 -1.62
C PHE A 652 -17.91 40.70 -2.47
N GLU A 653 -18.57 41.72 -3.02
CA GLU A 653 -19.76 41.55 -3.87
C GLU A 653 -19.40 41.08 -5.30
N ASP A 654 -18.28 41.57 -5.87
CA ASP A 654 -17.73 41.08 -7.15
C ASP A 654 -17.43 39.56 -7.07
N VAL A 655 -16.81 39.11 -5.96
CA VAL A 655 -16.55 37.69 -5.68
C VAL A 655 -17.84 36.89 -5.47
N SER A 656 -18.80 37.42 -4.70
CA SER A 656 -20.08 36.76 -4.46
C SER A 656 -20.86 36.53 -5.76
N THR A 657 -20.90 37.55 -6.62
CA THR A 657 -21.54 37.51 -7.95
C THR A 657 -20.94 36.43 -8.85
N TYR A 658 -19.62 36.20 -8.76
CA TYR A 658 -18.95 35.12 -9.49
C TYR A 658 -19.40 33.73 -9.01
N ILE A 659 -19.54 33.53 -7.69
CA ILE A 659 -19.97 32.25 -7.10
C ILE A 659 -21.45 31.97 -7.46
N ASP A 660 -22.32 32.97 -7.39
CA ASP A 660 -23.72 32.86 -7.85
C ASP A 660 -23.82 32.47 -9.33
N LYS A 661 -22.97 33.05 -10.20
CA LYS A 661 -22.90 32.66 -11.62
C LYS A 661 -22.43 31.21 -11.79
N PHE A 662 -21.32 30.83 -11.16
CA PHE A 662 -20.76 29.48 -11.24
C PHE A 662 -21.77 28.42 -10.77
N LYS A 663 -22.50 28.70 -9.68
CA LYS A 663 -23.62 27.89 -9.20
C LYS A 663 -24.72 27.75 -10.27
N ALA A 664 -25.13 28.85 -10.87
CA ALA A 664 -26.20 28.86 -11.87
C ALA A 664 -25.83 28.07 -13.14
N ASP A 665 -24.56 28.11 -13.55
CA ASP A 665 -24.05 27.36 -14.70
C ASP A 665 -23.92 25.86 -14.39
N LEU A 666 -23.41 25.47 -13.22
CA LEU A 666 -23.42 24.09 -12.74
C LEU A 666 -24.85 23.50 -12.69
N ASP A 667 -25.84 24.29 -12.30
CA ASP A 667 -27.23 23.84 -12.25
C ASP A 667 -27.87 23.65 -13.63
N LYS A 668 -27.47 24.42 -14.65
CA LYS A 668 -27.91 24.17 -16.05
C LYS A 668 -27.40 22.80 -16.51
N LEU A 669 -26.16 22.46 -16.18
CA LEU A 669 -25.52 21.20 -16.55
C LEU A 669 -26.27 20.00 -15.96
N TYR A 670 -26.63 20.05 -14.67
CA TYR A 670 -27.54 19.07 -14.06
C TYR A 670 -28.92 18.99 -14.73
N VAL A 671 -29.48 20.13 -15.17
CA VAL A 671 -30.80 20.17 -15.83
C VAL A 671 -30.77 19.60 -17.26
N GLU A 672 -29.67 19.70 -18.00
CA GLU A 672 -29.54 19.05 -19.31
C GLU A 672 -29.23 17.54 -19.19
N LEU A 673 -28.35 17.14 -18.25
CA LEU A 673 -28.13 15.72 -17.94
C LEU A 673 -29.44 15.04 -17.53
N ARG A 674 -30.27 15.71 -16.69
CA ARG A 674 -31.60 15.25 -16.26
C ARG A 674 -32.72 15.42 -17.32
N LYS A 675 -32.36 15.41 -18.61
CA LYS A 675 -33.28 15.23 -19.77
C LYS A 675 -32.86 14.06 -20.68
N SER A 676 -31.80 13.32 -20.33
CA SER A 676 -31.23 12.25 -21.15
C SER A 676 -31.75 10.87 -20.75
N LYS A 677 -32.37 10.15 -21.69
CA LYS A 677 -32.01 8.74 -21.93
C LYS A 677 -31.01 8.59 -23.08
N THR A 678 -30.92 9.57 -23.98
CA THR A 678 -29.75 9.79 -24.84
C THR A 678 -29.66 11.26 -25.26
N VAL A 679 -28.71 12.02 -24.70
CA VAL A 679 -28.33 13.37 -25.15
C VAL A 679 -26.93 13.27 -25.76
N SER A 680 -26.80 13.64 -27.02
CA SER A 680 -25.48 13.77 -27.64
C SER A 680 -24.77 15.04 -27.14
N ILE A 681 -23.45 14.96 -27.01
CA ILE A 681 -22.63 16.02 -26.40
C ILE A 681 -22.80 17.38 -27.12
N GLN A 682 -23.06 17.38 -28.43
CA GLN A 682 -23.38 18.59 -29.21
C GLN A 682 -24.60 19.41 -28.72
N MET A 683 -25.50 18.83 -27.93
CA MET A 683 -26.60 19.58 -27.29
C MET A 683 -26.14 20.28 -26.00
N LEU A 684 -25.26 19.63 -25.23
CA LEU A 684 -24.65 20.19 -24.01
C LEU A 684 -23.69 21.33 -24.34
N GLU A 685 -22.80 21.14 -25.32
CA GLU A 685 -21.79 22.11 -25.79
C GLU A 685 -22.37 23.48 -26.20
N ARG A 686 -23.65 23.55 -26.58
CA ARG A 686 -24.33 24.80 -26.97
C ARG A 686 -25.02 25.53 -25.82
N SER A 687 -25.10 24.94 -24.64
CA SER A 687 -25.87 25.48 -23.50
C SER A 687 -25.00 26.23 -22.48
N LEU A 688 -23.69 26.01 -22.51
CA LEU A 688 -22.73 26.35 -21.46
C LEU A 688 -21.37 26.69 -22.09
N ASP A 689 -20.84 27.89 -21.82
CA ASP A 689 -19.48 28.31 -22.19
C ASP A 689 -18.42 27.63 -21.30
N LEU A 690 -18.47 26.30 -21.22
CA LEU A 690 -17.51 25.46 -20.51
C LEU A 690 -16.59 24.77 -21.52
N SER A 691 -15.28 24.85 -21.29
CA SER A 691 -14.30 24.15 -22.11
C SER A 691 -14.45 22.63 -21.98
N GLU A 692 -14.11 21.91 -23.05
CA GLU A 692 -14.27 20.45 -23.15
C GLU A 692 -13.70 19.67 -21.93
N ASN A 693 -12.56 20.14 -21.42
CA ASN A 693 -11.85 19.57 -20.27
C ASN A 693 -12.61 19.73 -18.94
N GLN A 694 -13.54 20.68 -18.83
CA GLN A 694 -14.42 20.89 -17.68
C GLN A 694 -15.64 19.97 -17.74
N ILE A 695 -16.18 19.72 -18.94
CA ILE A 695 -17.30 18.79 -19.18
C ILE A 695 -16.86 17.36 -18.84
N ARG A 696 -15.73 16.91 -19.41
CA ARG A 696 -15.18 15.55 -19.15
C ARG A 696 -14.92 15.30 -17.65
N LYS A 697 -14.46 16.31 -16.90
CA LYS A 697 -14.18 16.16 -15.45
C LYS A 697 -15.42 15.94 -14.60
N LEU A 698 -16.54 16.63 -14.86
CA LEU A 698 -17.74 16.46 -14.05
C LEU A 698 -18.38 15.07 -14.27
N ILE A 699 -18.31 14.54 -15.48
CA ILE A 699 -18.75 13.17 -15.81
C ILE A 699 -17.96 12.16 -14.95
N ASN A 700 -16.62 12.23 -14.96
CA ASN A 700 -15.77 11.35 -14.14
C ASN A 700 -16.04 11.46 -12.62
N THR A 701 -16.54 12.60 -12.12
CA THR A 701 -16.95 12.75 -10.72
C THR A 701 -18.27 12.05 -10.42
N LEU A 702 -19.24 12.07 -11.35
CA LEU A 702 -20.54 11.41 -11.18
C LEU A 702 -20.44 9.88 -11.36
N GLU A 703 -19.55 9.41 -12.23
CA GLU A 703 -19.25 7.98 -12.41
C GLU A 703 -18.54 7.38 -11.19
N ARG A 704 -17.58 8.09 -10.58
CA ARG A 704 -16.96 7.67 -9.30
C ARG A 704 -17.97 7.56 -8.15
N ASN A 705 -19.06 8.30 -8.22
CA ASN A 705 -20.17 8.23 -7.26
C ASN A 705 -21.28 7.24 -7.70
N ASN A 706 -21.00 6.37 -8.67
CA ASN A 706 -21.85 5.24 -9.12
C ASN A 706 -23.24 5.61 -9.69
N GLN A 707 -23.47 6.88 -10.07
CA GLN A 707 -24.80 7.35 -10.53
C GLN A 707 -25.06 7.14 -12.04
N VAL A 708 -24.06 6.68 -12.80
CA VAL A 708 -24.20 6.23 -14.20
C VAL A 708 -23.21 5.07 -14.44
N LYS A 709 -23.58 4.07 -15.26
CA LYS A 709 -22.69 3.00 -15.74
C LYS A 709 -22.87 2.79 -17.25
N GLY A 710 -21.78 2.69 -18.03
CA GLY A 710 -21.83 2.03 -19.34
C GLY A 710 -21.04 2.64 -20.52
N ALA A 711 -19.73 2.34 -20.57
CA ALA A 711 -18.94 2.10 -21.80
C ALA A 711 -18.57 3.26 -22.76
N TRP A 712 -17.70 2.87 -23.72
CA TRP A 712 -17.12 3.61 -24.85
C TRP A 712 -15.85 4.45 -24.59
N SER A 713 -15.03 4.56 -25.63
CA SER A 713 -13.58 4.82 -25.57
C SER A 713 -13.10 5.74 -26.70
N ILE A 714 -11.77 5.81 -26.89
CA ILE A 714 -11.02 6.39 -28.02
C ILE A 714 -10.70 7.90 -27.92
N ASP A 715 -9.39 8.13 -27.82
CA ASP A 715 -8.56 9.19 -28.39
C ASP A 715 -8.82 10.70 -28.13
N ASN A 716 -7.87 11.24 -27.35
CA ASN A 716 -6.83 12.17 -27.84
C ASN A 716 -7.24 13.62 -28.15
N HIS A 717 -6.64 14.57 -27.41
CA HIS A 717 -5.64 15.52 -27.93
C HIS A 717 -5.01 16.33 -26.76
N TYR A 718 -3.96 17.11 -27.05
CA TYR A 718 -3.29 18.07 -26.13
C TYR A 718 -2.35 17.55 -25.02
N TYR A 719 -1.62 16.45 -25.27
CA TYR A 719 -0.24 16.31 -24.78
C TYR A 719 0.67 15.75 -25.88
N ILE A 720 0.80 16.48 -26.98
CA ILE A 720 1.72 16.14 -28.07
C ILE A 720 3.17 16.41 -27.64
N SER A 721 4.03 15.39 -27.75
CA SER A 721 5.44 15.48 -27.38
C SER A 721 6.23 16.40 -28.33
N GLU A 722 7.45 16.77 -27.95
CA GLU A 722 8.31 17.56 -28.86
C GLU A 722 8.63 16.81 -30.17
N ASN A 723 8.74 15.48 -30.12
CA ASN A 723 8.90 14.64 -31.30
C ASN A 723 7.63 14.62 -32.17
N GLU A 724 6.44 14.60 -31.54
CA GLU A 724 5.15 14.66 -32.22
C GLU A 724 4.94 16.02 -32.92
N VAL A 725 5.28 17.14 -32.29
CA VAL A 725 5.28 18.48 -32.93
C VAL A 725 6.25 18.51 -34.12
N ASN A 726 7.47 17.98 -33.94
CA ASN A 726 8.44 17.87 -35.03
C ASN A 726 7.96 16.94 -36.16
N HIS A 727 7.16 15.91 -35.85
CA HIS A 727 6.59 15.00 -36.84
C HIS A 727 5.45 15.68 -37.62
N ARG A 728 4.46 16.27 -36.94
CA ARG A 728 3.31 16.96 -37.57
C ARG A 728 3.75 18.15 -38.45
N VAL A 729 4.78 18.90 -38.05
CA VAL A 729 5.35 19.97 -38.89
C VAL A 729 6.19 19.41 -40.07
N LYS A 730 6.71 18.19 -39.98
CA LYS A 730 7.42 17.55 -41.11
C LYS A 730 6.49 16.81 -42.08
N SER A 731 5.34 16.31 -41.63
CA SER A 731 4.39 15.53 -42.44
C SER A 731 3.45 16.38 -43.32
N ILE A 732 3.41 17.71 -43.15
CA ILE A 732 2.78 18.60 -44.13
C ILE A 732 3.57 18.53 -45.45
N ASN A 733 3.05 17.78 -46.41
CA ASN A 733 3.69 17.50 -47.70
C ASN A 733 3.99 18.76 -48.54
N GLU A 734 3.23 19.85 -48.34
CA GLU A 734 3.37 21.11 -49.08
C GLU A 734 3.91 22.27 -48.21
N LEU A 735 4.74 22.00 -47.20
CA LEU A 735 5.25 23.06 -46.32
C LEU A 735 6.30 23.95 -47.01
N HIS A 736 5.82 25.03 -47.64
CA HIS A 736 6.65 26.03 -48.30
C HIS A 736 7.26 27.04 -47.31
N LEU A 737 8.44 27.59 -47.65
CA LEU A 737 9.15 28.63 -46.88
C LEU A 737 8.48 30.03 -46.94
N THR A 738 7.34 30.13 -47.62
CA THR A 738 6.57 31.36 -47.84
C THR A 738 5.21 31.38 -47.14
N ASP A 739 4.77 30.23 -46.62
CA ASP A 739 3.53 30.13 -45.85
C ASP A 739 3.71 30.86 -44.51
N SER A 740 2.63 31.50 -44.02
CA SER A 740 2.71 32.19 -42.74
C SER A 740 2.79 31.19 -41.57
N ILE A 741 3.43 31.58 -40.45
CA ILE A 741 3.59 30.67 -39.30
C ILE A 741 2.22 30.31 -38.70
N GLU A 742 1.27 31.24 -38.68
CA GLU A 742 -0.12 31.01 -38.26
C GLU A 742 -0.86 30.03 -39.18
N GLU A 743 -0.56 30.06 -40.49
CA GLU A 743 -1.11 29.11 -41.46
C GLU A 743 -0.46 27.73 -41.36
N ILE A 744 0.83 27.64 -41.06
CA ILE A 744 1.52 26.36 -40.77
C ILE A 744 1.02 25.75 -39.46
N LEU A 745 0.86 26.55 -38.39
CA LEU A 745 0.26 26.11 -37.13
C LEU A 745 -1.17 25.57 -37.37
N LYS A 746 -1.97 26.27 -38.18
CA LYS A 746 -3.32 25.84 -38.54
C LYS A 746 -3.34 24.58 -39.41
N LYS A 747 -2.42 24.42 -40.37
CA LYS A 747 -2.25 23.21 -41.19
C LYS A 747 -1.70 22.01 -40.40
N ALA A 748 -0.97 22.26 -39.31
CA ALA A 748 -0.42 21.24 -38.42
C ALA A 748 -1.33 20.89 -37.23
N GLU A 749 -2.46 21.60 -37.09
CA GLU A 749 -3.40 21.50 -35.96
C GLU A 749 -2.71 21.75 -34.61
N LEU A 750 -1.81 22.75 -34.58
CA LEU A 750 -1.02 23.14 -33.41
C LEU A 750 -1.53 24.43 -32.77
N HIS A 751 -1.51 24.49 -31.44
CA HIS A 751 -1.86 25.69 -30.68
C HIS A 751 -0.89 26.85 -30.94
N PRO A 752 -1.33 28.12 -30.97
CA PRO A 752 -0.47 29.28 -31.27
C PRO A 752 0.82 29.42 -30.45
N ASP A 753 0.89 28.87 -29.23
CA ASP A 753 2.10 28.96 -28.38
C ASP A 753 3.32 28.24 -29.00
N TYR A 754 3.10 27.24 -29.87
CA TYR A 754 4.18 26.54 -30.57
C TYR A 754 4.84 27.37 -31.69
N LYS A 755 4.37 28.60 -31.96
CA LYS A 755 4.89 29.54 -32.97
C LYS A 755 6.42 29.66 -32.97
N GLY A 756 7.03 29.79 -31.79
CA GLY A 756 8.49 29.89 -31.64
C GLY A 756 9.26 28.66 -32.13
N ARG A 757 8.74 27.46 -31.92
CA ARG A 757 9.38 26.20 -32.37
C ARG A 757 9.17 25.97 -33.87
N VAL A 758 8.01 26.34 -34.41
CA VAL A 758 7.75 26.30 -35.86
C VAL A 758 8.69 27.24 -36.63
N GLU A 759 8.94 28.45 -36.10
CA GLU A 759 9.95 29.37 -36.66
C GLU A 759 11.35 28.76 -36.73
N GLU A 760 11.75 28.00 -35.70
CA GLU A 760 13.06 27.38 -35.62
C GLU A 760 13.23 26.23 -36.63
N ILE A 761 12.18 25.41 -36.77
CA ILE A 761 12.11 24.35 -37.80
C ILE A 761 12.19 24.97 -39.21
N LEU A 762 11.50 26.09 -39.47
CA LEU A 762 11.59 26.82 -40.74
C LEU A 762 13.01 27.34 -41.03
N LYS A 763 13.65 27.97 -40.04
CA LYS A 763 15.05 28.45 -40.13
C LYS A 763 16.02 27.30 -40.47
N SER A 764 15.79 26.10 -39.92
CA SER A 764 16.58 24.90 -40.26
C SER A 764 16.38 24.43 -41.72
N LYS A 765 15.12 24.30 -42.20
CA LYS A 765 14.80 23.90 -43.58
C LYS A 765 15.43 24.86 -44.61
N GLN A 766 15.44 26.16 -44.31
CA GLN A 766 16.01 27.19 -45.19
C GLN A 766 17.53 27.00 -45.37
N LYS A 767 18.25 26.64 -44.31
CA LYS A 767 19.70 26.36 -44.32
C LYS A 767 20.05 25.12 -45.15
N THR A 768 19.21 24.08 -45.10
CA THR A 768 19.38 22.84 -45.90
C THR A 768 19.07 23.07 -47.38
N LYS A 769 18.09 23.91 -47.72
CA LYS A 769 17.73 24.21 -49.11
C LYS A 769 18.89 24.84 -49.89
N ILE A 770 19.68 25.71 -49.25
CA ILE A 770 20.86 26.36 -49.86
C ILE A 770 21.89 25.31 -50.28
N LYS A 771 22.31 24.42 -49.36
CA LYS A 771 23.24 23.30 -49.67
C LYS A 771 22.76 22.43 -50.85
N ASN A 772 21.47 22.14 -50.92
CA ASN A 772 20.93 21.28 -51.98
C ASN A 772 20.84 21.98 -53.35
N GLN A 773 20.73 23.32 -53.39
CA GLN A 773 20.76 24.06 -54.66
C GLN A 773 22.19 24.14 -55.24
N GLU A 774 23.21 24.24 -54.39
CA GLU A 774 24.62 24.15 -54.81
C GLU A 774 24.92 22.79 -55.48
N ALA A 775 24.43 21.69 -54.91
CA ALA A 775 24.55 20.36 -55.52
C ALA A 775 23.76 20.22 -56.85
N ALA A 776 22.48 20.62 -56.88
CA ALA A 776 21.62 20.42 -58.04
C ALA A 776 22.06 21.21 -59.30
N SER A 777 22.80 22.31 -59.11
CA SER A 777 23.32 23.12 -60.22
C SER A 777 24.46 22.45 -61.02
N LEU A 778 25.10 21.39 -60.50
CA LEU A 778 26.09 20.61 -61.23
C LEU A 778 25.47 19.69 -62.31
N ASP A 779 24.35 19.04 -62.01
CA ASP A 779 23.77 18.03 -62.91
C ASP A 779 22.73 18.57 -63.91
N ALA A 780 22.04 19.66 -63.58
CA ALA A 780 20.98 20.22 -64.43
C ALA A 780 21.47 20.74 -65.80
N MET A 781 22.79 20.82 -66.04
CA MET A 781 23.37 21.36 -67.28
C MET A 781 23.22 20.43 -68.52
N LYS A 782 22.75 19.19 -68.36
CA LYS A 782 22.91 18.12 -69.37
C LYS A 782 21.75 17.88 -70.37
N ILE A 783 20.49 18.27 -70.11
CA ILE A 783 19.32 17.78 -70.90
C ILE A 783 18.34 18.91 -71.33
N LYS A 784 17.78 18.84 -72.56
CA LYS A 784 16.92 19.88 -73.20
C LYS A 784 15.83 19.32 -74.14
N GLY A 785 14.63 19.94 -74.18
CA GLY A 785 14.11 20.51 -75.45
C GLY A 785 12.68 20.24 -75.97
N LYS A 786 11.95 21.35 -76.22
CA LYS A 786 11.05 21.63 -77.39
C LYS A 786 9.61 20.99 -77.43
N PRO A 787 8.65 21.45 -78.30
CA PRO A 787 8.14 22.85 -78.44
C PRO A 787 6.64 23.02 -78.89
N LYS A 788 6.09 24.26 -78.84
CA LYS A 788 4.94 24.81 -79.66
C LYS A 788 3.52 24.19 -79.45
N ALA A 789 2.40 24.82 -79.85
CA ALA A 789 2.02 26.25 -80.02
C ALA A 789 0.49 26.40 -80.26
N LYS A 790 -0.06 27.58 -79.91
CA LYS A 790 -1.33 28.23 -80.38
C LYS A 790 -2.47 27.37 -80.99
N ASN A 791 -3.68 27.57 -80.46
CA ASN A 791 -4.56 28.61 -81.02
C ASN A 791 -5.30 29.35 -79.91
#